data_AF-A0A2A2R8U3-F1
#
_entry.id   AF-A0A2A2R8U3-F1
#
_cell.length_a   1.000
_cell.length_b   1.000
_cell.length_c   1.000
_cell.angle_alpha   90.00
_cell.angle_beta   90.00
_cell.angle_gamma   90.00
#
_symmetry.space_group_name_H-M   'P 1'
#
loop_
_entity.id
_entity.type
_entity.pdbx_description
1 polymer ?
#
loop_
_entity_poly.entity_id
_entity_poly.type
_entity_poly.pdbx_seq_one_letter_code
_entity_poly.pdbx_strand_id
1 'polypeptide(L)'
;MEKPRKRHEERRFMFLDFATCGCCGFSITGERQVKKSGLQFEYYRCTYKNKRQPCTERTYVRAERFAAEVQRNVELVSLPDEWKERFLARIETWEGEDSGARKERAEKLKTELAVLKAKLDRVNGAFADGDLDMQEFRELKNPLVERKIELDGQIANLQDAKANWIEPLKEWILEANTGVKLVSDQNWPEMKATLRKVGLNRLLRDQTLTVTFKKPWDLLAKTNFAARERVQKNSLGSQHTLMCAREDSNLHYHSTPSLISISLEKYKFRHPKTRLYSLTFVLTMFRMASVWRHPKSKYWSACWTERGRRMKRSTKETDRKKAMQTAVSLEKAAVMAERGALTEASARNILADIFQTSTGQRLNFYTVRAWFDYWLLQVEEGRAAGSYTRYQSVSNRFLGFLGERSESGIETIRPDEIASFRASEVESGRGATTANANVKTLGVAFGLAKRHGIITTDPTKALTPLRKTQKGGGKEPFTMEEVKALVAEGNNGDKEWKTLILCAFYLGGRLQTMATLRWSNIDLAKKTASFRERKTGLAMTIPLHPTLESHLLSLTAPDADAPLMPRIAAMPSSGRSGRSEQFKKLMARAGVTAAKLQDGKGAGHDVYSKSFHSLRRSFVTEQANAGVDIDIRKKLAGHASDEMSEHYTSRDIATLRKGIDSLPNL
;
A
#
# COMPACT_ATOMS: atom_id res chain seq x y z
N MET A 1 37.03 32.43 -24.10
CA MET A 1 37.33 31.26 -24.96
C MET A 1 37.63 30.08 -24.07
N GLU A 2 36.64 29.25 -23.76
CA GLU A 2 36.85 27.96 -23.10
C GLU A 2 37.56 27.03 -24.10
N LYS A 3 38.72 26.49 -23.71
CA LYS A 3 39.45 25.51 -24.53
C LYS A 3 38.52 24.30 -24.79
N PRO A 4 38.35 23.87 -26.05
CA PRO A 4 37.53 22.70 -26.34
C PRO A 4 38.16 21.48 -25.68
N ARG A 5 37.37 20.77 -24.86
CA ARG A 5 37.79 19.49 -24.28
C ARG A 5 38.07 18.53 -25.44
N LYS A 6 39.32 18.09 -25.57
CA LYS A 6 39.73 17.04 -26.53
C LYS A 6 38.73 15.88 -26.45
N ARG A 7 38.00 15.60 -27.55
CA ARG A 7 37.24 14.36 -27.70
C ARG A 7 38.27 13.23 -27.66
N HIS A 8 38.35 12.55 -26.53
CA HIS A 8 39.11 11.31 -26.40
C HIS A 8 38.46 10.30 -27.37
N GLU A 9 39.28 9.69 -28.24
CA GLU A 9 38.86 8.57 -29.09
C GLU A 9 37.97 7.60 -28.31
N GLU A 10 36.84 7.21 -28.90
CA GLU A 10 35.82 6.35 -28.29
C GLU A 10 36.45 5.06 -27.74
N ARG A 11 36.80 5.05 -26.46
CA ARG A 11 37.09 3.83 -25.72
C ARG A 11 35.74 3.12 -25.47
N ARG A 12 35.21 2.43 -26.49
CA ARG A 12 33.98 1.62 -26.38
C ARG A 12 34.23 0.41 -25.48
N PHE A 13 34.16 0.60 -24.18
CA PHE A 13 34.06 -0.49 -23.21
C PHE A 13 32.59 -0.93 -23.14
N MET A 14 32.32 -2.23 -23.29
CA MET A 14 30.99 -2.84 -23.39
C MET A 14 30.02 -2.40 -22.28
N PHE A 15 30.48 -2.35 -21.03
CA PHE A 15 29.64 -2.13 -19.86
C PHE A 15 29.81 -0.74 -19.20
N LEU A 16 30.18 0.30 -19.96
CA LEU A 16 30.11 1.69 -19.47
C LEU A 16 28.68 2.12 -19.18
N ASP A 17 28.54 3.04 -18.22
CA ASP A 17 27.28 3.62 -17.76
C ASP A 17 26.23 2.57 -17.37
N PHE A 18 26.71 1.43 -16.87
CA PHE A 18 25.86 0.29 -16.54
C PHE A 18 25.69 0.10 -15.04
N ALA A 19 26.81 0.01 -14.30
CA ALA A 19 26.82 -0.29 -12.87
C ALA A 19 27.47 0.83 -12.06
N THR A 20 27.14 0.89 -10.77
CA THR A 20 27.77 1.76 -9.79
C THR A 20 28.51 0.93 -8.75
N CYS A 21 29.50 1.52 -8.08
CA CYS A 21 30.26 0.88 -7.03
C CYS A 21 29.39 0.65 -5.80
N GLY A 22 29.33 -0.59 -5.30
CA GLY A 22 28.59 -0.91 -4.07
C GLY A 22 29.20 -0.33 -2.79
N CYS A 23 30.43 0.21 -2.84
CA CYS A 23 31.09 0.85 -1.70
C CYS A 23 30.79 2.36 -1.63
N CYS A 24 31.03 3.10 -2.71
CA CYS A 24 30.90 4.57 -2.72
C CYS A 24 29.78 5.11 -3.63
N GLY A 25 28.98 4.24 -4.25
CA GLY A 25 27.84 4.62 -5.10
C GLY A 25 28.18 5.29 -6.44
N PHE A 26 29.45 5.45 -6.79
CA PHE A 26 29.88 6.18 -7.99
C PHE A 26 30.02 5.24 -9.19
N SER A 27 29.99 5.78 -10.42
CA SER A 27 30.03 4.98 -11.66
C SER A 27 31.28 4.11 -11.80
N ILE A 28 31.08 2.92 -12.37
CA ILE A 28 32.15 2.02 -12.80
C ILE A 28 32.67 2.45 -14.18
N THR A 29 33.99 2.46 -14.35
CA THR A 29 34.69 2.81 -15.59
C THR A 29 35.56 1.65 -16.08
N GLY A 30 35.87 1.62 -17.39
CA GLY A 30 36.80 0.69 -18.00
C GLY A 30 38.24 1.23 -18.12
N GLU A 31 39.23 0.35 -18.04
CA GLU A 31 40.64 0.58 -18.36
C GLU A 31 41.23 -0.60 -19.14
N ARG A 32 42.11 -0.32 -20.10
CA ARG A 32 42.92 -1.33 -20.79
C ARG A 32 44.31 -1.38 -20.18
N GLN A 33 44.79 -2.57 -19.87
CA GLN A 33 46.15 -2.81 -19.42
C GLN A 33 46.86 -3.74 -20.41
N VAL A 34 48.05 -3.32 -20.87
CA VAL A 34 48.89 -4.10 -21.79
C VAL A 34 50.03 -4.71 -20.98
N LYS A 35 50.16 -6.04 -21.00
CA LYS A 35 51.28 -6.73 -20.33
C LYS A 35 52.56 -6.58 -21.14
N LYS A 36 53.71 -6.82 -20.51
CA LYS A 36 55.03 -6.87 -21.17
C LYS A 36 55.10 -7.87 -22.34
N SER A 37 54.21 -8.87 -22.37
CA SER A 37 54.05 -9.85 -23.45
C SER A 37 53.22 -9.34 -24.64
N GLY A 38 52.77 -8.08 -24.64
CA GLY A 38 51.92 -7.50 -25.69
C GLY A 38 50.42 -7.81 -25.55
N LEU A 39 50.02 -8.74 -24.67
CA LEU A 39 48.62 -9.09 -24.43
C LEU A 39 47.86 -7.93 -23.75
N GLN A 40 46.70 -7.59 -24.30
CA GLN A 40 45.81 -6.54 -23.79
C GLN A 40 44.65 -7.15 -22.99
N PHE A 41 44.34 -6.56 -21.84
CA PHE A 41 43.22 -6.97 -20.99
C PHE A 41 42.35 -5.76 -20.63
N GLU A 42 41.03 -5.94 -20.64
CA GLU A 42 40.07 -4.93 -20.21
C GLU A 42 39.61 -5.17 -18.77
N TYR A 43 39.65 -4.11 -17.96
CA TYR A 43 39.25 -4.13 -16.56
C TYR A 43 38.22 -3.05 -16.26
N TYR A 44 37.29 -3.37 -15.36
CA TYR A 44 36.30 -2.45 -14.81
C TYR A 44 36.63 -2.14 -13.35
N ARG A 45 36.56 -0.86 -12.97
CA ARG A 45 36.83 -0.37 -11.61
C ARG A 45 35.97 0.83 -11.23
N CYS A 46 35.94 1.15 -9.94
CA CYS A 46 35.41 2.42 -9.48
C CYS A 46 36.27 3.59 -9.99
N THR A 47 35.63 4.73 -10.28
CA THR A 47 36.33 5.96 -10.67
C THR A 47 36.99 6.70 -9.50
N TYR A 48 36.66 6.36 -8.23
CA TYR A 48 37.16 7.01 -7.02
C TYR A 48 36.83 8.50 -6.87
N LYS A 49 35.83 8.99 -7.60
CA LYS A 49 35.49 10.44 -7.66
C LYS A 49 34.47 10.91 -6.63
N ASN A 50 33.97 10.03 -5.76
CA ASN A 50 33.03 10.45 -4.72
C ASN A 50 33.75 11.23 -3.62
N LYS A 51 33.48 12.54 -3.55
CA LYS A 51 34.05 13.45 -2.53
C LYS A 51 33.41 13.30 -1.13
N ARG A 52 32.20 12.73 -1.05
CA ARG A 52 31.45 12.57 0.21
C ARG A 52 31.77 11.28 0.94
N GLN A 53 32.15 10.24 0.20
CA GLN A 53 32.50 8.94 0.76
C GLN A 53 33.70 8.36 -0.02
N PRO A 54 34.91 8.34 0.57
CA PRO A 54 36.07 7.75 -0.08
C PRO A 54 35.87 6.25 -0.22
N CYS A 55 36.21 5.72 -1.39
CA CYS A 55 36.02 4.31 -1.70
C CYS A 55 37.23 3.49 -1.22
N THR A 56 36.98 2.50 -0.39
CA THR A 56 37.98 1.55 0.10
C THR A 56 38.22 0.38 -0.87
N GLU A 57 37.31 0.17 -1.83
CA GLU A 57 37.35 -0.91 -2.80
C GLU A 57 38.41 -0.66 -3.90
N ARG A 58 39.54 -1.37 -3.84
CA ARG A 58 40.62 -1.28 -4.84
C ARG A 58 40.61 -2.41 -5.86
N THR A 59 39.57 -3.23 -5.88
CA THR A 59 39.51 -4.40 -6.75
C THR A 59 39.13 -4.04 -8.19
N TYR A 60 39.77 -4.73 -9.13
CA TYR A 60 39.52 -4.63 -10.57
C TYR A 60 38.81 -5.90 -11.04
N VAL A 61 37.80 -5.75 -11.89
CA VAL A 61 37.06 -6.87 -12.47
C VAL A 61 37.43 -7.00 -13.93
N ARG A 62 37.91 -8.17 -14.36
CA ARG A 62 38.18 -8.42 -15.78
C ARG A 62 36.89 -8.38 -16.60
N ALA A 63 36.97 -7.94 -17.85
CA ALA A 63 35.81 -7.82 -18.72
C ALA A 63 35.05 -9.14 -18.91
N GLU A 64 35.76 -10.27 -19.04
CA GLU A 64 35.15 -11.59 -19.19
C GLU A 64 34.40 -12.00 -17.93
N ARG A 65 34.98 -11.73 -16.76
CA ARG A 65 34.30 -11.95 -15.46
C ARG A 65 33.08 -11.05 -15.34
N PHE A 66 33.18 -9.78 -15.71
CA PHE A 66 32.04 -8.86 -15.63
C PHE A 66 30.91 -9.25 -16.60
N ALA A 67 31.25 -9.76 -17.78
CA ALA A 67 30.29 -10.35 -18.72
C ALA A 67 29.60 -11.58 -18.10
N ALA A 68 30.36 -12.50 -17.49
CA ALA A 68 29.77 -13.66 -16.80
C ALA A 68 28.83 -13.26 -15.66
N GLU A 69 29.15 -12.19 -14.92
CA GLU A 69 28.28 -11.63 -13.88
C GLU A 69 26.98 -11.03 -14.46
N VAL A 70 27.05 -10.38 -15.63
CA VAL A 70 25.89 -9.88 -16.37
C VAL A 70 25.02 -11.04 -16.83
N GLN A 71 25.62 -12.06 -17.45
CA GLN A 71 24.92 -13.28 -17.88
C GLN A 71 24.20 -13.94 -16.72
N ARG A 72 24.89 -14.16 -15.59
CA ARG A 72 24.29 -14.77 -14.39
C ARG A 72 23.04 -14.02 -13.93
N ASN A 73 23.07 -12.68 -13.94
CA ASN A 73 21.92 -11.88 -13.52
C ASN A 73 20.78 -11.92 -14.54
N VAL A 74 21.05 -12.01 -15.84
CA VAL A 74 20.01 -12.21 -16.87
C VAL A 74 19.37 -13.59 -16.73
N GLU A 75 20.17 -14.62 -16.50
CA GLU A 75 19.64 -15.98 -16.32
C GLU A 75 18.71 -16.09 -15.11
N LEU A 76 18.95 -15.32 -14.02
CA LEU A 76 18.03 -15.28 -12.88
C LEU A 76 16.64 -14.79 -13.27
N VAL A 77 16.54 -13.89 -14.23
CA VAL A 77 15.27 -13.35 -14.72
C VAL A 77 14.79 -14.01 -16.01
N SER A 78 15.44 -15.10 -16.44
CA SER A 78 15.06 -15.83 -17.65
C SER A 78 14.14 -16.99 -17.33
N LEU A 79 13.14 -17.21 -18.19
CA LEU A 79 12.15 -18.27 -18.05
C LEU A 79 12.40 -19.40 -19.07
N PRO A 80 12.71 -20.64 -18.65
CA PRO A 80 12.90 -21.77 -19.56
C PRO A 80 11.68 -22.05 -20.45
N ASP A 81 11.91 -22.61 -21.64
CA ASP A 81 10.84 -22.91 -22.60
C ASP A 81 9.76 -23.84 -22.05
N GLU A 82 10.16 -24.88 -21.30
CA GLU A 82 9.23 -25.80 -20.63
C GLU A 82 8.26 -25.04 -19.70
N TRP A 83 8.77 -24.09 -18.92
CA TRP A 83 7.94 -23.31 -18.00
C TRP A 83 7.10 -22.27 -18.71
N LYS A 84 7.62 -21.65 -19.79
CA LYS A 84 6.84 -20.77 -20.67
C LYS A 84 5.60 -21.52 -21.18
N GLU A 85 5.78 -22.69 -21.77
CA GLU A 85 4.69 -23.49 -22.33
C GLU A 85 3.67 -23.86 -21.25
N ARG A 86 4.12 -24.29 -20.07
CA ARG A 86 3.23 -24.60 -18.94
C ARG A 86 2.46 -23.38 -18.43
N PHE A 87 3.09 -22.21 -18.38
CA PHE A 87 2.39 -20.99 -17.98
C PHE A 87 1.39 -20.52 -19.05
N LEU A 88 1.73 -20.61 -20.34
CA LEU A 88 0.82 -20.28 -21.44
C LEU A 88 -0.39 -21.22 -21.46
N ALA A 89 -0.19 -22.53 -21.34
CA ALA A 89 -1.28 -23.50 -21.23
C ALA A 89 -2.19 -23.22 -20.02
N ARG A 90 -1.59 -22.82 -18.88
CA ARG A 90 -2.36 -22.43 -17.70
C ARG A 90 -3.15 -21.14 -17.92
N ILE A 91 -2.60 -20.18 -18.66
CA ILE A 91 -3.29 -18.95 -19.03
C ILE A 91 -4.49 -19.23 -19.93
N GLU A 92 -4.37 -20.13 -20.90
CA GLU A 92 -5.49 -20.53 -21.77
C GLU A 92 -6.65 -21.12 -20.94
N THR A 93 -6.34 -21.92 -19.91
CA THR A 93 -7.38 -22.41 -18.99
C THR A 93 -8.06 -21.27 -18.22
N TRP A 94 -7.29 -20.28 -17.77
CA TRP A 94 -7.85 -19.11 -17.08
C TRP A 94 -8.66 -18.21 -18.01
N GLU A 95 -8.27 -18.06 -19.29
CA GLU A 95 -9.10 -17.37 -20.28
C GLU A 95 -10.43 -18.10 -20.49
N GLY A 96 -10.41 -19.43 -20.56
CA GLY A 96 -11.63 -20.24 -20.64
C GLY A 96 -12.54 -20.04 -19.44
N GLU A 97 -12.01 -20.18 -18.23
CA GLU A 97 -12.75 -20.04 -16.96
C GLU A 97 -13.27 -18.60 -16.74
N ASP A 98 -12.43 -17.59 -16.96
CA ASP A 98 -12.76 -16.18 -16.77
C ASP A 98 -13.74 -15.69 -17.84
N SER A 99 -13.57 -16.09 -19.11
CA SER A 99 -14.53 -15.75 -20.16
C SER A 99 -15.89 -16.44 -19.93
N GLY A 100 -15.91 -17.69 -19.46
CA GLY A 100 -17.12 -18.41 -19.08
C GLY A 100 -17.86 -17.74 -17.93
N ALA A 101 -17.15 -17.49 -16.82
CA ALA A 101 -17.72 -16.86 -15.62
C ALA A 101 -18.20 -15.42 -15.88
N ARG A 102 -17.47 -14.65 -16.71
CA ARG A 102 -17.89 -13.30 -17.11
C ARG A 102 -19.13 -13.33 -18.00
N LYS A 103 -19.20 -14.26 -18.97
CA LYS A 103 -20.39 -14.45 -19.81
C LYS A 103 -21.60 -14.85 -18.98
N GLU A 104 -21.46 -15.85 -18.10
CA GLU A 104 -22.55 -16.29 -17.21
C GLU A 104 -23.05 -15.15 -16.32
N ARG A 105 -22.13 -14.38 -15.73
CA ARG A 105 -22.46 -13.22 -14.89
C ARG A 105 -23.13 -12.10 -15.69
N ALA A 106 -22.64 -11.82 -16.90
CA ALA A 106 -23.25 -10.82 -17.78
C ALA A 106 -24.67 -11.23 -18.21
N GLU A 107 -24.89 -12.50 -18.55
CA GLU A 107 -26.23 -13.01 -18.88
C GLU A 107 -27.18 -12.95 -17.67
N LYS A 108 -26.72 -13.27 -16.46
CA LYS A 108 -27.51 -13.11 -15.24
C LYS A 108 -27.89 -11.65 -14.98
N LEU A 109 -26.98 -10.70 -15.17
CA LEU A 109 -27.29 -9.28 -14.99
C LEU A 109 -28.23 -8.76 -16.09
N LYS A 110 -28.09 -9.25 -17.33
CA LYS A 110 -29.02 -8.91 -18.43
C LYS A 110 -30.44 -9.43 -18.17
N THR A 111 -30.59 -10.64 -17.61
CA THR A 111 -31.93 -11.16 -17.26
C THR A 111 -32.55 -10.36 -16.12
N GLU A 112 -31.78 -10.00 -15.09
CA GLU A 112 -32.25 -9.09 -14.02
C GLU A 112 -32.66 -7.72 -14.58
N LEU A 113 -31.90 -7.17 -15.53
CA LEU A 113 -32.21 -5.91 -16.20
C LEU A 113 -33.50 -6.00 -17.03
N ALA A 114 -33.73 -7.12 -17.73
CA ALA A 114 -34.94 -7.34 -18.51
C ALA A 114 -36.19 -7.39 -17.61
N VAL A 115 -36.12 -8.11 -16.48
CA VAL A 115 -37.19 -8.15 -15.47
C VAL A 115 -37.49 -6.75 -14.93
N LEU A 116 -36.44 -5.96 -14.67
CA LEU A 116 -36.59 -4.62 -14.14
C LEU A 116 -37.19 -3.65 -15.17
N LYS A 117 -36.77 -3.72 -16.44
CA LYS A 117 -37.37 -2.95 -17.55
C LYS A 117 -38.88 -3.25 -17.66
N ALA A 118 -39.27 -4.52 -17.64
CA ALA A 118 -40.68 -4.92 -17.66
C ALA A 118 -41.49 -4.45 -16.43
N LYS A 119 -40.86 -4.25 -15.27
CA LYS A 119 -41.51 -3.61 -14.11
C LYS A 119 -41.69 -2.11 -14.32
N LEU A 120 -40.66 -1.46 -14.88
CA LEU A 120 -40.66 -0.03 -15.17
C LEU A 120 -41.72 0.33 -16.23
N ASP A 121 -41.90 -0.52 -17.24
CA ASP A 121 -42.94 -0.39 -18.25
C ASP A 121 -44.35 -0.54 -17.65
N ARG A 122 -44.55 -1.48 -16.72
CA ARG A 122 -45.82 -1.62 -15.97
C ARG A 122 -46.15 -0.41 -15.11
N VAL A 123 -45.17 0.14 -14.40
CA VAL A 123 -45.35 1.36 -13.57
C VAL A 123 -45.64 2.57 -14.45
N ASN A 124 -44.98 2.70 -15.61
CA ASN A 124 -45.29 3.75 -16.58
C ASN A 124 -46.70 3.58 -17.20
N GLY A 125 -47.13 2.34 -17.48
CA GLY A 125 -48.47 2.04 -17.98
C GLY A 125 -49.56 2.42 -16.98
N ALA A 126 -49.46 1.95 -15.73
CA ALA A 126 -50.43 2.27 -14.68
C ALA A 126 -50.55 3.78 -14.39
N PHE A 127 -49.45 4.53 -14.55
CA PHE A 127 -49.50 6.00 -14.48
C PHE A 127 -50.18 6.64 -15.70
N ALA A 128 -49.95 6.09 -16.91
CA ALA A 128 -50.62 6.57 -18.12
C ALA A 128 -52.13 6.27 -18.12
N ASP A 129 -52.54 5.16 -17.50
CA ASP A 129 -53.94 4.75 -17.34
C ASP A 129 -54.66 5.51 -16.21
N GLY A 130 -53.92 6.28 -15.40
CA GLY A 130 -54.47 7.09 -14.31
C GLY A 130 -54.66 6.34 -12.99
N ASP A 131 -54.19 5.09 -12.88
CA ASP A 131 -54.33 4.22 -11.70
C ASP A 131 -53.35 4.58 -10.56
N LEU A 132 -52.35 5.42 -10.84
CA LEU A 132 -51.34 5.86 -9.86
C LEU A 132 -51.30 7.38 -9.76
N ASP A 133 -51.27 7.89 -8.53
CA ASP A 133 -51.01 9.30 -8.32
C ASP A 133 -49.52 9.66 -8.59
N MET A 134 -49.23 10.95 -8.76
CA MET A 134 -47.87 11.43 -9.07
C MET A 134 -46.83 11.09 -7.99
N GLN A 135 -47.24 11.00 -6.72
CA GLN A 135 -46.39 10.69 -5.59
C GLN A 135 -46.10 9.18 -5.52
N GLU A 136 -47.13 8.35 -5.63
CA GLU A 136 -47.05 6.89 -5.71
C GLU A 136 -46.22 6.43 -6.92
N PHE A 137 -46.41 7.07 -8.07
CA PHE A 137 -45.60 6.82 -9.26
C PHE A 137 -44.11 7.10 -9.02
N ARG A 138 -43.77 8.23 -8.36
CA ARG A 138 -42.38 8.58 -8.03
C ARG A 138 -41.77 7.60 -7.04
N GLU A 139 -42.51 7.22 -6.01
CA GLU A 139 -42.06 6.25 -4.99
C GLU A 139 -41.77 4.88 -5.59
N LEU A 140 -42.58 4.42 -6.55
CA LEU A 140 -42.38 3.15 -7.25
C LEU A 140 -41.30 3.21 -8.34
N LYS A 141 -41.14 4.33 -9.04
CA LYS A 141 -40.22 4.47 -10.17
C LYS A 141 -38.77 4.73 -9.76
N ASN A 142 -38.54 5.58 -8.77
CA ASN A 142 -37.18 5.96 -8.33
C ASN A 142 -36.27 4.76 -7.99
N PRO A 143 -36.68 3.79 -7.14
CA PRO A 143 -35.82 2.65 -6.80
C PRO A 143 -35.54 1.74 -8.00
N LEU A 144 -36.49 1.64 -8.95
CA LEU A 144 -36.31 0.86 -10.18
C LEU A 144 -35.29 1.54 -11.11
N VAL A 145 -35.35 2.86 -11.29
CA VAL A 145 -34.40 3.61 -12.12
C VAL A 145 -32.98 3.55 -11.56
N GLU A 146 -32.81 3.71 -10.24
CA GLU A 146 -31.50 3.59 -9.59
C GLU A 146 -30.89 2.22 -9.81
N ARG A 147 -31.68 1.15 -9.62
CA ARG A 147 -31.21 -0.22 -9.82
C ARG A 147 -30.93 -0.54 -11.29
N LYS A 148 -31.66 0.07 -12.24
CA LYS A 148 -31.36 -0.03 -13.68
C LYS A 148 -29.97 0.53 -13.99
N ILE A 149 -29.67 1.74 -13.52
CA ILE A 149 -28.38 2.41 -13.74
C ILE A 149 -27.24 1.58 -13.14
N GLU A 150 -27.46 1.01 -11.95
CA GLU A 150 -26.48 0.13 -11.31
C GLU A 150 -26.19 -1.12 -12.15
N LEU A 151 -27.23 -1.80 -12.63
CA LEU A 151 -27.10 -3.01 -13.46
C LEU A 151 -26.44 -2.71 -14.81
N ASP A 152 -26.83 -1.63 -15.49
CA ASP A 152 -26.21 -1.18 -16.74
C ASP A 152 -24.71 -0.87 -16.53
N GLY A 153 -24.35 -0.22 -15.42
CA GLY A 153 -22.96 0.03 -15.06
C GLY A 153 -22.16 -1.25 -14.77
N GLN A 154 -22.76 -2.25 -14.13
CA GLN A 154 -22.12 -3.55 -13.89
C GLN A 154 -21.89 -4.33 -15.18
N ILE A 155 -22.85 -4.30 -16.12
CA ILE A 155 -22.72 -4.94 -17.44
C ILE A 155 -21.61 -4.27 -18.25
N ALA A 156 -21.56 -2.94 -18.30
CA ALA A 156 -20.54 -2.19 -19.01
C ALA A 156 -19.12 -2.51 -18.48
N ASN A 157 -18.96 -2.60 -17.16
CA ASN A 157 -17.68 -2.95 -16.53
C ASN A 157 -17.22 -4.39 -16.86
N LEU A 158 -18.15 -5.34 -17.00
CA LEU A 158 -17.82 -6.71 -17.39
C LEU A 158 -17.46 -6.83 -18.88
N GLN A 159 -17.93 -5.90 -19.72
CA GLN A 159 -17.66 -5.85 -21.15
C GLN A 159 -16.39 -5.05 -21.51
N ASP A 160 -15.85 -4.23 -20.59
CA ASP A 160 -14.63 -3.48 -20.85
C ASP A 160 -13.40 -4.39 -20.93
N ALA A 161 -12.83 -4.49 -22.13
CA ALA A 161 -11.67 -5.32 -22.46
C ALA A 161 -10.39 -4.90 -21.72
N LYS A 162 -10.31 -3.67 -21.18
CA LYS A 162 -9.11 -3.18 -20.46
C LYS A 162 -8.86 -3.87 -19.12
N ALA A 163 -9.80 -4.67 -18.60
CA ALA A 163 -9.67 -5.39 -17.33
C ALA A 163 -8.94 -6.75 -17.43
N ASN A 164 -8.50 -7.18 -18.63
CA ASN A 164 -7.78 -8.44 -18.77
C ASN A 164 -6.32 -8.33 -18.33
N TRP A 165 -6.08 -8.65 -17.06
CA TRP A 165 -4.75 -8.92 -16.48
C TRP A 165 -3.99 -10.06 -17.18
N ILE A 166 -4.68 -10.82 -18.03
CA ILE A 166 -4.16 -11.96 -18.77
C ILE A 166 -3.16 -11.52 -19.86
N GLU A 167 -3.49 -10.50 -20.66
CA GLU A 167 -2.62 -10.05 -21.75
C GLU A 167 -1.27 -9.51 -21.23
N PRO A 168 -1.24 -8.62 -20.21
CA PRO A 168 0.01 -8.19 -19.60
C PRO A 168 0.84 -9.34 -19.00
N LEU A 169 0.19 -10.38 -18.49
CA LEU A 169 0.88 -11.55 -17.95
C LEU A 169 1.51 -12.40 -19.08
N LYS A 170 0.79 -12.57 -20.19
CA LYS A 170 1.27 -13.29 -21.38
C LYS A 170 2.48 -12.57 -21.99
N GLU A 171 2.39 -11.26 -22.18
CA GLU A 171 3.51 -10.42 -22.63
C GLU A 171 4.72 -10.57 -21.71
N TRP A 172 4.50 -10.54 -20.38
CA TRP A 172 5.58 -10.70 -19.41
C TRP A 172 6.26 -12.08 -19.48
N ILE A 173 5.50 -13.17 -19.66
CA ILE A 173 6.04 -14.53 -19.81
C ILE A 173 6.90 -14.63 -21.08
N LEU A 174 6.43 -14.09 -22.19
CA LEU A 174 7.17 -14.07 -23.45
C LEU A 174 8.46 -13.26 -23.30
N GLU A 175 8.37 -12.07 -22.68
CA GLU A 175 9.53 -11.24 -22.39
C GLU A 175 10.55 -11.98 -21.51
N ALA A 176 10.10 -12.69 -20.46
CA ALA A 176 10.98 -13.45 -19.58
C ALA A 176 11.68 -14.60 -20.29
N ASN A 177 11.02 -15.23 -21.26
CA ASN A 177 11.62 -16.30 -22.05
C ASN A 177 12.69 -15.79 -23.03
N THR A 178 12.58 -14.56 -23.54
CA THR A 178 13.61 -14.00 -24.45
C THR A 178 15.01 -14.06 -23.84
N GLY A 179 15.13 -13.91 -22.51
CA GLY A 179 16.38 -13.99 -21.79
C GLY A 179 17.15 -15.31 -21.98
N VAL A 180 16.46 -16.44 -22.20
CA VAL A 180 17.09 -17.74 -22.48
C VAL A 180 17.85 -17.70 -23.81
N LYS A 181 17.22 -17.12 -24.85
CA LYS A 181 17.85 -16.95 -26.17
C LYS A 181 19.05 -16.01 -26.09
N LEU A 182 18.89 -14.88 -25.39
CA LEU A 182 19.98 -13.91 -25.20
C LEU A 182 21.22 -14.56 -24.58
N VAL A 183 21.02 -15.42 -23.58
CA VAL A 183 22.09 -16.16 -22.88
C VAL A 183 22.76 -17.18 -23.80
N SER A 184 21.98 -17.94 -24.58
CA SER A 184 22.51 -18.90 -25.54
C SER A 184 23.35 -18.23 -26.63
N ASP A 185 22.87 -17.11 -27.17
CA ASP A 185 23.51 -16.40 -28.28
C ASP A 185 24.66 -15.48 -27.84
N GLN A 186 24.94 -15.41 -26.52
CA GLN A 186 25.93 -14.51 -25.91
C GLN A 186 25.78 -13.04 -26.35
N ASN A 187 24.54 -12.57 -26.50
CA ASN A 187 24.24 -11.21 -26.97
C ASN A 187 24.38 -10.19 -25.82
N TRP A 188 25.62 -9.76 -25.56
CA TRP A 188 25.98 -8.85 -24.45
C TRP A 188 25.27 -7.49 -24.46
N PRO A 189 25.12 -6.79 -25.61
CA PRO A 189 24.40 -5.51 -25.66
C PRO A 189 22.94 -5.64 -25.24
N GLU A 190 22.25 -6.70 -25.67
CA GLU A 190 20.85 -6.93 -25.32
C GLU A 190 20.70 -7.38 -23.87
N MET A 191 21.58 -8.23 -23.34
CA MET A 191 21.63 -8.54 -21.91
C MET A 191 21.77 -7.29 -21.03
N LYS A 192 22.66 -6.37 -21.43
CA LYS A 192 22.84 -5.08 -20.78
C LYS A 192 21.56 -4.23 -20.82
N ALA A 193 20.87 -4.21 -21.96
CA ALA A 193 19.60 -3.48 -22.12
C ALA A 193 18.49 -4.10 -21.25
N THR A 194 18.37 -5.42 -21.24
CA THR A 194 17.42 -6.16 -20.40
C THR A 194 17.62 -5.83 -18.92
N LEU A 195 18.85 -5.93 -18.40
CA LEU A 195 19.14 -5.59 -17.00
C LEU A 195 18.94 -4.10 -16.66
N ARG A 196 19.03 -3.19 -17.64
CA ARG A 196 18.63 -1.78 -17.46
C ARG A 196 17.11 -1.63 -17.36
N LYS A 197 16.35 -2.39 -18.15
CA LYS A 197 14.88 -2.38 -18.15
C LYS A 197 14.33 -2.98 -16.85
N VAL A 198 14.80 -4.16 -16.46
CA VAL A 198 14.23 -4.95 -15.35
C VAL A 198 14.91 -4.71 -14.00
N GLY A 199 16.17 -4.24 -13.99
CA GLY A 199 16.95 -3.96 -12.77
C GLY A 199 16.85 -2.49 -12.32
N LEU A 200 16.65 -2.28 -11.02
CA LEU A 200 16.63 -0.97 -10.35
C LEU A 200 18.04 -0.51 -9.95
N ASN A 201 18.75 -1.33 -9.20
CA ASN A 201 20.09 -1.03 -8.70
C ASN A 201 21.08 -2.08 -9.23
N ARG A 202 22.19 -1.65 -9.83
CA ARG A 202 23.24 -2.52 -10.39
C ARG A 202 24.55 -2.17 -9.71
N LEU A 203 24.87 -2.89 -8.64
CA LEU A 203 25.99 -2.60 -7.76
C LEU A 203 27.13 -3.60 -7.98
N LEU A 204 28.32 -3.09 -8.26
CA LEU A 204 29.54 -3.91 -8.37
C LEU A 204 30.36 -3.79 -7.08
N ARG A 205 30.58 -4.93 -6.41
CA ARG A 205 31.39 -5.03 -5.19
C ARG A 205 32.06 -6.40 -5.14
N ASP A 206 33.31 -6.50 -4.68
CA ASP A 206 34.03 -7.77 -4.55
C ASP A 206 33.99 -8.63 -5.83
N GLN A 207 34.17 -7.99 -7.00
CA GLN A 207 34.06 -8.59 -8.34
C GLN A 207 32.70 -9.24 -8.68
N THR A 208 31.67 -8.93 -7.91
CA THR A 208 30.32 -9.48 -8.03
C THR A 208 29.32 -8.39 -8.38
N LEU A 209 28.51 -8.61 -9.42
CA LEU A 209 27.42 -7.71 -9.80
C LEU A 209 26.13 -8.15 -9.09
N THR A 210 25.65 -7.30 -8.19
CA THR A 210 24.36 -7.47 -7.51
C THR A 210 23.31 -6.59 -8.18
N VAL A 211 22.22 -7.20 -8.65
CA VAL A 211 21.10 -6.48 -9.25
C VAL A 211 19.84 -6.62 -8.40
N THR A 212 19.22 -5.49 -8.05
CA THR A 212 17.87 -5.49 -7.45
C THR A 212 16.83 -5.39 -8.57
N PHE A 213 15.86 -6.30 -8.63
CA PHE A 213 14.89 -6.38 -9.73
C PHE A 213 13.55 -5.69 -9.41
N LYS A 214 12.86 -5.19 -10.44
CA LYS A 214 11.47 -4.69 -10.34
C LYS A 214 10.49 -5.84 -10.12
N LYS A 215 9.33 -5.59 -9.52
CA LYS A 215 8.23 -6.57 -9.56
C LYS A 215 7.61 -6.59 -10.97
N PRO A 216 7.25 -7.76 -11.53
CA PRO A 216 7.29 -9.11 -10.94
C PRO A 216 8.62 -9.88 -11.09
N TRP A 217 9.62 -9.35 -11.82
CA TRP A 217 10.92 -9.99 -12.08
C TRP A 217 11.70 -10.44 -10.84
N ASP A 218 11.56 -9.75 -9.71
CA ASP A 218 12.13 -10.14 -8.42
C ASP A 218 11.65 -11.53 -7.95
N LEU A 219 10.39 -11.89 -8.22
CA LEU A 219 9.85 -13.21 -7.87
C LEU A 219 10.50 -14.31 -8.72
N LEU A 220 10.68 -14.04 -10.01
CA LEU A 220 11.36 -14.96 -10.93
C LEU A 220 12.84 -15.13 -10.54
N ALA A 221 13.54 -14.03 -10.24
CA ALA A 221 14.92 -14.06 -9.77
C ALA A 221 15.09 -14.89 -8.48
N LYS A 222 14.20 -14.72 -7.50
CA LYS A 222 14.23 -15.48 -6.24
C LYS A 222 13.96 -16.97 -6.45
N THR A 223 13.01 -17.31 -7.32
CA THR A 223 12.68 -18.71 -7.62
C THR A 223 13.81 -19.41 -8.35
N ASN A 224 14.38 -18.78 -9.38
CA ASN A 224 15.53 -19.30 -10.11
C ASN A 224 16.79 -19.41 -9.23
N PHE A 225 17.03 -18.44 -8.35
CA PHE A 225 18.13 -18.50 -7.39
C PHE A 225 17.97 -19.70 -6.44
N ALA A 226 16.77 -19.89 -5.87
CA ALA A 226 16.48 -21.03 -5.00
C ALA A 226 16.58 -22.38 -5.73
N ALA A 227 16.20 -22.45 -7.00
CA ALA A 227 16.36 -23.64 -7.83
C ALA A 227 17.85 -23.98 -8.06
N ARG A 228 18.67 -22.97 -8.37
CA ARG A 228 20.13 -23.11 -8.57
C ARG A 228 20.84 -23.58 -7.30
N GLU A 229 20.51 -23.01 -6.13
CA GLU A 229 21.11 -23.45 -4.86
C GLU A 229 20.83 -24.94 -4.56
N ARG A 230 19.64 -25.44 -4.92
CA ARG A 230 19.29 -26.86 -4.74
C ARG A 230 20.10 -27.76 -5.66
N VAL A 231 20.30 -27.37 -6.92
CA VAL A 231 21.13 -28.12 -7.87
C VAL A 231 22.59 -28.14 -7.44
N GLN A 232 23.13 -27.01 -6.97
CA GLN A 232 24.53 -26.92 -6.54
C GLN A 232 24.80 -27.77 -5.29
N LYS A 233 23.89 -27.76 -4.30
CA LYS A 233 23.94 -28.65 -3.13
C LYS A 233 23.85 -30.14 -3.49
N ASN A 234 23.11 -30.50 -4.55
CA ASN A 234 23.04 -31.88 -5.03
C ASN A 234 24.28 -32.29 -5.84
N SER A 235 24.91 -31.38 -6.59
CA SER A 235 26.12 -31.68 -7.40
C SER A 235 27.38 -31.89 -6.55
N LEU A 236 27.58 -31.08 -5.51
CA LEU A 236 28.67 -31.24 -4.53
C LEU A 236 28.50 -32.49 -3.66
N GLY A 237 27.29 -33.05 -3.59
CA GLY A 237 27.01 -34.33 -2.94
C GLY A 237 27.38 -35.57 -3.76
N SER A 238 27.83 -35.42 -5.02
CA SER A 238 28.13 -36.57 -5.91
C SER A 238 29.62 -36.90 -6.08
N GLN A 239 30.54 -36.10 -5.53
CA GLN A 239 31.99 -36.39 -5.57
C GLN A 239 32.59 -36.89 -4.25
N HIS A 240 31.78 -37.07 -3.20
CA HIS A 240 32.19 -37.82 -2.00
C HIS A 240 31.19 -38.95 -1.75
N THR A 241 31.46 -40.11 -2.35
CA THR A 241 30.83 -41.36 -1.90
C THR A 241 31.63 -41.85 -0.70
N LEU A 242 31.30 -41.35 0.49
CA LEU A 242 31.34 -42.06 1.77
C LEU A 242 30.67 -41.17 2.83
N MET A 243 29.54 -41.67 3.32
CA MET A 243 28.84 -41.35 4.56
C MET A 243 29.42 -40.21 5.43
N CYS A 244 28.62 -39.18 5.72
CA CYS A 244 28.20 -38.97 7.11
C CYS A 244 27.10 -37.91 7.27
N ALA A 245 26.34 -38.14 8.34
CA ALA A 245 25.22 -37.38 8.81
C ALA A 245 25.63 -35.99 9.33
N ARG A 246 24.62 -35.11 9.31
CA ARG A 246 24.40 -33.94 10.15
C ARG A 246 25.19 -33.91 11.47
N GLU A 247 25.83 -32.77 11.69
CA GLU A 247 26.19 -32.03 12.93
C GLU A 247 27.65 -31.58 12.77
N ASP A 248 27.95 -30.29 12.61
CA ASP A 248 28.08 -29.34 13.73
C ASP A 248 28.12 -27.88 13.26
N SER A 249 27.49 -26.99 14.04
CA SER A 249 28.15 -25.84 14.66
C SER A 249 27.13 -24.98 15.42
N ASN A 250 27.19 -24.98 16.76
CA ASN A 250 27.37 -23.77 17.57
C ASN A 250 27.72 -24.12 19.04
N LEU A 251 28.86 -23.59 19.50
CA LEU A 251 29.40 -23.50 20.87
C LEU A 251 28.45 -22.72 21.83
N HIS A 252 28.45 -22.77 23.17
CA HIS A 252 29.11 -23.47 24.28
C HIS A 252 28.31 -23.11 25.57
N TYR A 253 28.15 -24.02 26.55
CA TYR A 253 28.47 -23.78 27.98
C TYR A 253 28.36 -25.09 28.79
N HIS A 254 29.28 -25.23 29.75
CA HIS A 254 29.71 -26.38 30.53
C HIS A 254 28.66 -27.20 31.29
N SER A 255 28.79 -28.53 31.26
CA SER A 255 29.15 -29.39 32.42
C SER A 255 28.90 -30.87 32.10
N THR A 256 29.98 -31.67 32.09
CA THR A 256 29.94 -33.14 32.13
C THR A 256 29.71 -33.60 33.58
N PRO A 257 29.16 -34.81 33.84
CA PRO A 257 30.00 -36.01 33.82
C PRO A 257 29.35 -37.29 33.24
N SER A 258 30.20 -38.04 32.53
CA SER A 258 30.27 -39.52 32.44
C SER A 258 29.04 -40.34 32.04
N LEU A 259 29.02 -40.82 30.80
CA LEU A 259 28.38 -42.07 30.42
C LEU A 259 29.42 -43.20 30.50
N ILE A 260 29.20 -44.15 31.42
CA ILE A 260 29.86 -45.45 31.42
C ILE A 260 29.12 -46.33 30.39
N SER A 261 29.86 -46.78 29.39
CA SER A 261 29.47 -47.84 28.47
C SER A 261 29.51 -49.18 29.19
N ILE A 262 28.40 -49.94 29.23
CA ILE A 262 28.46 -51.37 29.54
C ILE A 262 27.73 -52.16 28.45
N SER A 263 28.55 -52.97 27.77
CA SER A 263 28.19 -54.00 26.81
C SER A 263 27.33 -55.07 27.47
N LEU A 264 26.32 -55.56 26.74
CA LEU A 264 25.48 -56.68 27.14
C LEU A 264 26.28 -57.99 27.03
N GLU A 265 26.77 -58.50 28.15
CA GLU A 265 27.20 -59.88 28.26
C GLU A 265 26.54 -60.63 29.44
N LYS A 266 25.88 -61.72 29.04
CA LYS A 266 25.39 -62.89 29.78
C LYS A 266 25.73 -62.94 31.27
N TYR A 267 24.71 -62.82 32.14
CA TYR A 267 24.72 -63.48 33.45
C TYR A 267 23.33 -64.05 33.79
N LYS A 268 23.29 -65.38 33.98
CA LYS A 268 22.15 -66.12 34.55
C LYS A 268 21.99 -65.73 36.01
N PHE A 269 20.81 -65.21 36.38
CA PHE A 269 20.44 -64.92 37.76
C PHE A 269 20.24 -66.21 38.56
N ARG A 270 20.93 -66.34 39.69
CA ARG A 270 20.60 -67.28 40.77
C ARG A 270 20.39 -66.45 42.06
N HIS A 271 19.22 -66.64 42.67
CA HIS A 271 18.73 -66.14 43.98
C HIS A 271 17.76 -64.94 44.03
N PRO A 272 16.74 -64.98 44.91
CA PRO A 272 15.56 -64.11 44.85
C PRO A 272 15.53 -63.11 46.01
N LYS A 273 16.35 -62.06 45.99
CA LYS A 273 16.23 -60.92 46.95
C LYS A 273 16.52 -59.54 46.36
N THR A 274 16.32 -59.35 45.04
CA THR A 274 16.46 -58.06 44.35
C THR A 274 15.21 -57.67 43.54
N ARG A 275 14.02 -58.03 44.02
CA ARG A 275 12.73 -57.64 43.40
C ARG A 275 12.15 -56.31 43.89
N LEU A 276 12.70 -55.68 44.94
CA LEU A 276 12.15 -54.42 45.44
C LEU A 276 12.83 -53.14 44.90
N TYR A 277 14.09 -53.21 44.46
CA TYR A 277 14.80 -52.03 43.93
C TYR A 277 14.68 -51.84 42.42
N SER A 278 14.12 -52.81 41.68
CA SER A 278 13.83 -52.64 40.24
C SER A 278 12.41 -52.12 39.96
N LEU A 279 11.49 -52.20 40.93
CA LEU A 279 10.11 -51.73 40.72
C LEU A 279 9.98 -50.19 40.80
N THR A 280 10.80 -49.53 41.61
CA THR A 280 10.82 -48.06 41.71
C THR A 280 11.53 -47.38 40.52
N PHE A 281 12.49 -48.06 39.88
CA PHE A 281 13.16 -47.55 38.68
C PHE A 281 12.34 -47.78 37.39
N VAL A 282 11.52 -48.84 37.34
CA VAL A 282 10.65 -49.13 36.18
C VAL A 282 9.36 -48.28 36.19
N LEU A 283 8.90 -47.79 37.36
CA LEU A 283 7.73 -46.90 37.46
C LEU A 283 8.04 -45.41 37.17
N THR A 284 9.31 -45.02 37.09
CA THR A 284 9.72 -43.66 36.71
C THR A 284 10.08 -43.50 35.22
N MET A 285 10.08 -44.59 34.45
CA MET A 285 10.34 -44.58 32.99
C MET A 285 9.11 -44.17 32.13
N PHE A 286 7.93 -43.97 32.72
CA PHE A 286 6.70 -43.61 32.01
C PHE A 286 6.34 -42.11 32.05
N ARG A 287 7.34 -41.22 32.24
CA ARG A 287 7.13 -39.76 32.35
C ARG A 287 7.92 -38.91 31.34
N MET A 288 8.30 -39.46 30.19
CA MET A 288 9.02 -38.70 29.16
C MET A 288 8.20 -38.57 27.87
N ALA A 289 8.36 -37.46 27.14
CA ALA A 289 7.83 -37.28 25.80
C ALA A 289 8.33 -38.37 24.87
N SER A 290 7.44 -38.89 24.03
CA SER A 290 7.76 -39.96 23.08
C SER A 290 6.98 -39.74 21.78
N VAL A 291 7.46 -40.34 20.68
CA VAL A 291 6.75 -40.32 19.39
C VAL A 291 6.31 -41.72 18.97
N TRP A 292 5.12 -41.80 18.39
CA TRP A 292 4.51 -43.05 17.93
C TRP A 292 3.93 -42.88 16.53
N ARG A 293 4.12 -43.86 15.63
CA ARG A 293 3.57 -43.81 14.27
C ARG A 293 2.56 -44.94 14.07
N HIS A 294 1.35 -44.59 13.61
CA HIS A 294 0.32 -45.58 13.27
C HIS A 294 0.72 -46.33 11.97
N PRO A 295 0.54 -47.66 11.85
CA PRO A 295 0.91 -48.42 10.64
C PRO A 295 0.28 -47.87 9.34
N LYS A 296 -0.96 -47.41 9.41
CA LYS A 296 -1.72 -46.81 8.30
C LYS A 296 -1.50 -45.30 8.07
N SER A 297 -0.64 -44.62 8.83
CA SER A 297 -0.41 -43.16 8.71
C SER A 297 1.06 -42.84 8.51
N LYS A 298 1.34 -41.95 7.56
CA LYS A 298 2.70 -41.43 7.30
C LYS A 298 3.20 -40.45 8.37
N TYR A 299 2.33 -40.00 9.27
CA TYR A 299 2.63 -38.97 10.27
C TYR A 299 2.93 -39.53 11.66
N TRP A 300 3.92 -38.96 12.33
CA TRP A 300 4.22 -39.26 13.73
C TRP A 300 3.24 -38.56 14.67
N SER A 301 2.85 -39.23 15.75
CA SER A 301 2.07 -38.68 16.85
C SER A 301 2.99 -38.41 18.04
N ALA A 302 2.89 -37.22 18.62
CA ALA A 302 3.53 -36.87 19.88
C ALA A 302 2.70 -37.42 21.04
N CYS A 303 3.36 -38.04 22.01
CA CYS A 303 2.79 -38.50 23.25
C CYS A 303 3.51 -37.84 24.43
N TRP A 304 2.77 -37.15 25.30
CA TRP A 304 3.30 -36.47 26.49
C TRP A 304 2.32 -36.65 27.66
N THR A 305 2.74 -36.32 28.87
CA THR A 305 1.88 -36.42 30.06
C THR A 305 1.43 -35.01 30.46
N GLU A 306 0.13 -34.84 30.69
CA GLU A 306 -0.50 -33.59 31.14
C GLU A 306 -1.52 -33.92 32.23
N ARG A 307 -1.36 -33.33 33.42
CA ARG A 307 -2.21 -33.54 34.60
C ARG A 307 -2.41 -35.01 34.94
N GLY A 308 -1.34 -35.79 34.85
CA GLY A 308 -1.33 -37.24 35.11
C GLY A 308 -1.99 -38.10 34.02
N ARG A 309 -2.48 -37.52 32.92
CA ARG A 309 -3.03 -38.26 31.77
C ARG A 309 -2.05 -38.28 30.61
N ARG A 310 -1.92 -39.43 29.94
CA ARG A 310 -1.10 -39.55 28.73
C ARG A 310 -1.88 -39.02 27.52
N MET A 311 -1.42 -37.91 26.98
CA MET A 311 -1.97 -37.26 25.79
C MET A 311 -1.30 -37.80 24.54
N LYS A 312 -2.05 -37.90 23.44
CA LYS A 312 -1.57 -38.32 22.13
C LYS A 312 -2.16 -37.43 21.05
N ARG A 313 -1.33 -36.76 20.26
CA ARG A 313 -1.77 -35.95 19.11
C ARG A 313 -0.86 -36.14 17.91
N SER A 314 -1.45 -36.12 16.71
CA SER A 314 -0.68 -36.13 15.46
C SER A 314 0.14 -34.85 15.32
N THR A 315 1.44 -34.96 15.05
CA THR A 315 2.31 -33.81 14.76
C THR A 315 2.20 -33.35 13.31
N LYS A 316 1.61 -34.17 12.43
CA LYS A 316 1.64 -34.01 10.97
C LYS A 316 3.06 -33.96 10.36
N GLU A 317 4.07 -34.36 11.13
CA GLU A 317 5.45 -34.50 10.66
C GLU A 317 5.74 -35.93 10.20
N THR A 318 6.50 -36.06 9.11
CA THR A 318 7.01 -37.36 8.62
C THR A 318 8.40 -37.68 9.16
N ASP A 319 9.17 -36.66 9.55
CA ASP A 319 10.49 -36.79 10.17
C ASP A 319 10.35 -37.06 11.68
N ARG A 320 10.94 -38.17 12.14
CA ARG A 320 10.92 -38.60 13.53
C ARG A 320 11.63 -37.60 14.46
N LYS A 321 12.73 -36.96 14.02
CA LYS A 321 13.52 -36.02 14.84
C LYS A 321 12.71 -34.75 15.12
N LYS A 322 12.05 -34.20 14.08
CA LYS A 322 11.14 -33.05 14.22
C LYS A 322 9.93 -33.37 15.10
N ALA A 323 9.29 -34.51 14.88
CA ALA A 323 8.16 -34.95 15.69
C ALA A 323 8.54 -35.11 17.18
N MET A 324 9.75 -35.60 17.47
CA MET A 324 10.25 -35.75 18.82
C MET A 324 10.48 -34.39 19.50
N GLN A 325 11.03 -33.42 18.78
CA GLN A 325 11.19 -32.05 19.27
C GLN A 325 9.82 -31.41 19.58
N THR A 326 8.81 -31.60 18.72
CA THR A 326 7.43 -31.15 19.00
C THR A 326 6.86 -31.81 20.28
N ALA A 327 7.09 -33.11 20.47
CA ALA A 327 6.64 -33.82 21.66
C ALA A 327 7.28 -33.28 22.94
N VAL A 328 8.59 -32.98 22.89
CA VAL A 328 9.33 -32.37 24.01
C VAL A 328 8.83 -30.95 24.31
N SER A 329 8.56 -30.14 23.30
CA SER A 329 8.02 -28.78 23.49
C SER A 329 6.61 -28.79 24.10
N LEU A 330 5.75 -29.74 23.73
CA LEU A 330 4.44 -29.92 24.34
C LEU A 330 4.52 -30.40 25.79
N GLU A 331 5.45 -31.30 26.10
CA GLU A 331 5.71 -31.72 27.48
C GLU A 331 6.24 -30.57 28.34
N LYS A 332 7.17 -29.74 27.82
CA LYS A 332 7.63 -28.52 28.49
C LYS A 332 6.47 -27.57 28.80
N ALA A 333 5.55 -27.37 27.85
CA ALA A 333 4.36 -26.54 28.06
C ALA A 333 3.46 -27.10 29.17
N ALA A 334 3.21 -28.41 29.17
CA ALA A 334 2.41 -29.08 30.20
C ALA A 334 3.04 -28.97 31.60
N VAL A 335 4.35 -29.19 31.71
CA VAL A 335 5.09 -29.07 32.99
C VAL A 335 5.09 -27.62 33.50
N MET A 336 5.27 -26.64 32.61
CA MET A 336 5.18 -25.22 32.99
C MET A 336 3.77 -24.83 33.44
N ALA A 337 2.73 -25.37 32.80
CA ALA A 337 1.34 -25.14 33.18
C ALA A 337 1.02 -25.74 34.55
N GLU A 338 1.48 -26.95 34.85
CA GLU A 338 1.30 -27.61 36.14
C GLU A 338 1.98 -26.85 37.29
N ARG A 339 3.11 -26.20 37.01
CA ARG A 339 3.86 -25.38 38.00
C ARG A 339 3.34 -23.95 38.12
N GLY A 340 2.28 -23.57 37.40
CA GLY A 340 1.78 -22.20 37.35
C GLY A 340 2.74 -21.18 36.71
N ALA A 341 3.79 -21.65 36.01
CA ALA A 341 4.85 -20.82 35.42
C ALA A 341 4.65 -20.57 33.92
N LEU A 342 3.55 -21.05 33.32
CA LEU A 342 3.24 -20.82 31.92
C LEU A 342 2.66 -19.41 31.71
N THR A 343 3.54 -18.44 31.52
CA THR A 343 3.17 -17.08 31.11
C THR A 343 2.87 -17.02 29.61
N GLU A 344 2.15 -15.98 29.17
CA GLU A 344 1.86 -15.73 27.75
C GLU A 344 3.15 -15.64 26.91
N ALA A 345 4.20 -15.01 27.44
CA ALA A 345 5.51 -14.92 26.80
C ALA A 345 6.17 -16.30 26.64
N SER A 346 6.12 -17.15 27.68
CA SER A 346 6.65 -18.52 27.61
C SER A 346 5.87 -19.37 26.60
N ALA A 347 4.54 -19.26 26.58
CA ALA A 347 3.70 -19.96 25.60
C ALA A 347 3.98 -19.54 24.15
N ARG A 348 4.18 -18.24 23.89
CA ARG A 348 4.59 -17.73 22.57
C ARG A 348 5.94 -18.30 22.12
N ASN A 349 6.92 -18.34 23.02
CA ASN A 349 8.25 -18.90 22.70
C ASN A 349 8.17 -20.39 22.33
N ILE A 350 7.39 -21.18 23.07
CA ILE A 350 7.19 -22.60 22.78
C ILE A 350 6.53 -22.78 21.40
N LEU A 351 5.53 -21.95 21.06
CA LEU A 351 4.88 -21.98 19.75
C LEU A 351 5.84 -21.57 18.62
N ALA A 352 6.66 -20.54 18.84
CA ALA A 352 7.68 -20.13 17.87
C ALA A 352 8.73 -21.22 17.65
N ASP A 353 9.18 -21.91 18.70
CA ASP A 353 10.11 -23.04 18.61
C ASP A 353 9.50 -24.20 17.81
N ILE A 354 8.23 -24.54 18.06
CA ILE A 354 7.51 -25.57 17.31
C ILE A 354 7.38 -25.17 15.83
N PHE A 355 7.02 -23.91 15.55
CA PHE A 355 6.88 -23.40 14.19
C PHE A 355 8.22 -23.39 13.44
N GLN A 356 9.30 -22.94 14.08
CA GLN A 356 10.63 -22.93 13.51
C GLN A 356 11.15 -24.35 13.26
N THR A 357 10.89 -25.29 14.16
CA THR A 357 11.32 -26.68 14.02
C THR A 357 10.60 -27.39 12.86
N SER A 358 9.30 -27.15 12.72
CA SER A 358 8.47 -27.75 11.66
C SER A 358 8.79 -27.13 10.30
N THR A 359 8.69 -25.81 10.18
CA THR A 359 8.72 -25.07 8.90
C THR A 359 10.11 -24.52 8.51
N GLY A 360 11.03 -24.39 9.45
CA GLY A 360 12.32 -23.70 9.26
C GLY A 360 12.23 -22.17 9.30
N GLN A 361 11.05 -21.59 9.50
CA GLN A 361 10.81 -20.15 9.55
C GLN A 361 10.59 -19.67 10.99
N ARG A 362 11.02 -18.45 11.33
CA ARG A 362 10.72 -17.85 12.64
C ARG A 362 9.34 -17.23 12.64
N LEU A 363 8.57 -17.46 13.71
CA LEU A 363 7.29 -16.80 13.91
C LEU A 363 7.56 -15.39 14.46
N ASN A 364 7.27 -14.35 13.67
CA ASN A 364 7.49 -12.96 14.07
C ASN A 364 6.28 -12.45 14.86
N PHE A 365 6.46 -12.19 16.15
CA PHE A 365 5.48 -11.49 16.96
C PHE A 365 5.74 -9.99 16.86
N TYR A 366 4.79 -9.24 16.30
CA TYR A 366 4.86 -7.79 16.31
C TYR A 366 4.13 -7.27 17.55
N THR A 367 4.77 -6.37 18.29
CA THR A 367 4.05 -5.51 19.22
C THR A 367 3.18 -4.52 18.44
N VAL A 368 2.16 -3.94 19.08
CA VAL A 368 1.34 -2.91 18.44
C VAL A 368 2.24 -1.75 17.98
N ARG A 369 3.15 -1.28 18.83
CA ARG A 369 4.10 -0.22 18.48
C ARG A 369 4.95 -0.59 17.27
N ALA A 370 5.64 -1.73 17.32
CA ALA A 370 6.53 -2.17 16.25
C ALA A 370 5.79 -2.32 14.91
N TRP A 371 4.54 -2.81 14.95
CA TRP A 371 3.71 -2.91 13.75
C TRP A 371 3.33 -1.54 13.17
N PHE A 372 2.90 -0.61 14.03
CA PHE A 372 2.51 0.74 13.58
C PHE A 372 3.71 1.53 13.06
N ASP A 373 4.89 1.39 13.66
CA ASP A 373 6.13 2.00 13.17
C ASP A 373 6.52 1.44 11.79
N TYR A 374 6.49 0.11 11.63
CA TYR A 374 6.70 -0.54 10.34
C TYR A 374 5.69 -0.08 9.29
N TRP A 375 4.41 -0.01 9.65
CA TRP A 375 3.35 0.44 8.75
C TRP A 375 3.53 1.91 8.33
N LEU A 376 3.91 2.79 9.26
CA LEU A 376 4.15 4.20 8.97
C LEU A 376 5.33 4.41 8.01
N LEU A 377 6.41 3.63 8.15
CA LEU A 377 7.54 3.64 7.19
C LEU A 377 7.06 3.28 5.78
N GLN A 378 6.21 2.26 5.64
CA GLN A 378 5.66 1.86 4.34
C GLN A 378 4.71 2.92 3.75
N VAL A 379 3.96 3.63 4.60
CA VAL A 379 3.10 4.74 4.16
C VAL A 379 3.93 5.92 3.68
N GLU A 380 5.05 6.23 4.33
CA GLU A 380 5.96 7.32 3.97
C GLU A 380 6.53 7.13 2.56
N GLU A 381 6.93 5.90 2.22
CA GLU A 381 7.48 5.56 0.89
C GLU A 381 6.43 5.59 -0.22
N GLY A 382 5.14 5.33 0.11
CA GLY A 382 4.10 5.04 -0.88
C GLY A 382 2.94 6.05 -0.98
N ARG A 383 2.82 7.04 -0.10
CA ARG A 383 1.66 7.96 -0.07
C ARG A 383 2.04 9.44 0.01
N ALA A 384 1.09 10.29 -0.37
CA ALA A 384 1.24 11.75 -0.27
C ALA A 384 1.48 12.20 1.18
N ALA A 385 2.41 13.14 1.38
CA ALA A 385 2.87 13.63 2.69
C ALA A 385 1.73 13.98 3.68
N GLY A 386 0.64 14.61 3.22
CA GLY A 386 -0.50 14.94 4.08
C GLY A 386 -1.27 13.73 4.63
N SER A 387 -1.25 12.60 3.90
CA SER A 387 -1.83 11.34 4.40
C SER A 387 -0.95 10.74 5.49
N TYR A 388 0.38 10.79 5.32
CA TYR A 388 1.34 10.35 6.32
C TYR A 388 1.18 11.13 7.63
N THR A 389 1.17 12.47 7.59
CA THR A 389 1.01 13.29 8.81
C THR A 389 -0.27 12.93 9.58
N ARG A 390 -1.38 12.69 8.86
CA ARG A 390 -2.62 12.23 9.49
C ARG A 390 -2.45 10.86 10.14
N TYR A 391 -1.88 9.89 9.43
CA TYR A 391 -1.73 8.53 9.93
C TYR A 391 -0.79 8.47 11.12
N GLN A 392 0.35 9.17 11.05
CA GLN A 392 1.29 9.32 12.16
C GLN A 392 0.61 9.95 13.38
N SER A 393 -0.11 11.05 13.19
CA SER A 393 -0.81 11.73 14.28
C SER A 393 -1.86 10.85 14.97
N VAL A 394 -2.65 10.07 14.19
CA VAL A 394 -3.64 9.14 14.74
C VAL A 394 -2.96 7.96 15.44
N SER A 395 -1.89 7.42 14.85
CA SER A 395 -1.13 6.30 15.41
C SER A 395 -0.50 6.68 16.74
N ASN A 396 0.14 7.83 16.82
CA ASN A 396 0.76 8.31 18.06
C ASN A 396 -0.27 8.52 19.17
N ARG A 397 -1.47 9.04 18.84
CA ARG A 397 -2.56 9.14 19.83
C ARG A 397 -3.05 7.78 20.30
N PHE A 398 -3.19 6.82 19.38
CA PHE A 398 -3.63 5.47 19.73
C PHE A 398 -2.59 4.73 20.58
N LEU A 399 -1.31 4.80 20.20
CA LEU A 399 -0.21 4.22 20.98
C LEU A 399 -0.08 4.89 22.35
N GLY A 400 -0.25 6.21 22.42
CA GLY A 400 -0.29 6.96 23.69
C GLY A 400 -1.49 6.56 24.57
N PHE A 401 -2.66 6.33 23.98
CA PHE A 401 -3.84 5.84 24.69
C PHE A 401 -3.63 4.44 25.27
N LEU A 402 -2.94 3.55 24.54
CA LEU A 402 -2.63 2.20 25.03
C LEU A 402 -1.55 2.19 26.12
N GLY A 403 -0.64 3.17 26.16
CA GLY A 403 0.47 3.19 27.12
C GLY A 403 1.34 1.93 27.04
N GLU A 404 1.55 1.24 28.15
CA GLU A 404 2.32 -0.01 28.21
C GLU A 404 1.71 -1.14 27.37
N ARG A 405 0.38 -1.14 27.17
CA ARG A 405 -0.29 -2.13 26.30
C ARG A 405 0.16 -2.03 24.84
N SER A 406 0.77 -0.93 24.42
CA SER A 406 1.34 -0.81 23.07
C SER A 406 2.52 -1.76 22.82
N GLU A 407 3.17 -2.26 23.87
CA GLU A 407 4.24 -3.28 23.80
C GLU A 407 3.69 -4.72 23.81
N SER A 408 2.38 -4.90 23.99
CA SER A 408 1.75 -6.21 23.86
C SER A 408 1.64 -6.62 22.39
N GLY A 409 1.49 -7.93 22.15
CA GLY A 409 1.26 -8.47 20.80
C GLY A 409 0.03 -7.85 20.14
N ILE A 410 0.14 -7.50 18.87
CA ILE A 410 -0.95 -6.85 18.10
C ILE A 410 -2.23 -7.70 18.03
N GLU A 411 -2.10 -9.02 18.12
CA GLU A 411 -3.22 -9.97 18.16
C GLU A 411 -4.06 -9.87 19.44
N THR A 412 -3.54 -9.22 20.49
CA THR A 412 -4.24 -9.08 21.77
C THR A 412 -5.22 -7.92 21.79
N ILE A 413 -5.20 -7.05 20.78
CA ILE A 413 -6.07 -5.87 20.71
C ILE A 413 -7.50 -6.27 20.40
N ARG A 414 -8.42 -5.87 21.27
CA ARG A 414 -9.84 -6.20 21.16
C ARG A 414 -10.68 -5.03 20.62
N PRO A 415 -11.85 -5.31 20.03
CA PRO A 415 -12.76 -4.26 19.54
C PRO A 415 -13.18 -3.24 20.61
N ASP A 416 -13.34 -3.66 21.87
CA ASP A 416 -13.67 -2.79 23.00
C ASP A 416 -12.58 -1.74 23.27
N GLU A 417 -11.30 -2.09 23.15
CA GLU A 417 -10.19 -1.13 23.28
C GLU A 417 -10.23 -0.07 22.17
N ILE A 418 -10.59 -0.45 20.93
CA ILE A 418 -10.79 0.50 19.83
C ILE A 418 -12.00 1.39 20.09
N ALA A 419 -13.08 0.85 20.69
CA ALA A 419 -14.26 1.60 21.04
C ALA A 419 -13.97 2.62 22.16
N SER A 420 -13.19 2.23 23.16
CA SER A 420 -12.71 3.09 24.24
C SER A 420 -11.79 4.20 23.72
N PHE A 421 -10.89 3.90 22.78
CA PHE A 421 -10.09 4.93 22.10
C PHE A 421 -10.98 5.91 21.33
N ARG A 422 -12.02 5.43 20.64
CA ARG A 422 -12.96 6.31 19.95
C ARG A 422 -13.73 7.19 20.94
N ALA A 423 -14.12 6.65 22.09
CA ALA A 423 -14.79 7.40 23.15
C ALA A 423 -13.88 8.48 23.73
N SER A 424 -12.61 8.17 24.02
CA SER A 424 -11.65 9.15 24.54
C SER A 424 -11.35 10.27 23.52
N GLU A 425 -11.38 9.99 22.22
CA GLU A 425 -11.27 11.03 21.19
C GLU A 425 -12.48 12.00 21.22
N VAL A 426 -13.68 11.49 21.49
CA VAL A 426 -14.91 12.30 21.62
C VAL A 426 -14.89 13.09 22.93
N GLU A 427 -14.46 12.48 24.03
CA GLU A 427 -14.29 13.12 25.33
C GLU A 427 -13.25 14.24 25.29
N SER A 428 -12.17 14.03 24.52
CA SER A 428 -11.19 15.07 24.17
C SER A 428 -11.78 16.20 23.31
N GLY A 429 -13.06 16.13 22.94
CA GLY A 429 -13.83 17.15 22.24
C GLY A 429 -13.78 17.07 20.70
N ARG A 430 -13.33 15.95 20.13
CA ARG A 430 -13.38 15.75 18.67
C ARG A 430 -14.78 15.32 18.22
N GLY A 431 -15.26 15.86 17.10
CA GLY A 431 -16.56 15.48 16.54
C GLY A 431 -16.63 14.03 16.08
N ALA A 432 -17.84 13.44 16.09
CA ALA A 432 -18.11 12.04 15.74
C ALA A 432 -17.54 11.64 14.36
N THR A 433 -17.61 12.52 13.36
CA THR A 433 -17.03 12.30 12.02
C THR A 433 -15.51 12.13 12.09
N THR A 434 -14.83 12.95 12.90
CA THR A 434 -13.37 12.88 13.08
C THR A 434 -12.99 11.63 13.83
N ALA A 435 -13.70 11.29 14.92
CA ALA A 435 -13.45 10.08 15.70
C ALA A 435 -13.63 8.81 14.83
N ASN A 436 -14.72 8.72 14.05
CA ASN A 436 -14.92 7.63 13.09
C ASN A 436 -13.81 7.57 12.02
N ALA A 437 -13.34 8.71 11.53
CA ALA A 437 -12.25 8.76 10.56
C ALA A 437 -10.89 8.36 11.17
N ASN A 438 -10.69 8.54 12.47
CA ASN A 438 -9.50 8.06 13.19
C ASN A 438 -9.56 6.53 13.35
N VAL A 439 -10.70 5.95 13.72
CA VAL A 439 -10.89 4.49 13.71
C VAL A 439 -10.67 3.90 12.32
N LYS A 440 -11.19 4.56 11.27
CA LYS A 440 -10.95 4.14 9.88
C LYS A 440 -9.46 4.16 9.51
N THR A 441 -8.69 5.09 10.07
CA THR A 441 -7.24 5.16 9.89
C THR A 441 -6.54 3.96 10.54
N LEU A 442 -6.92 3.61 11.78
CA LEU A 442 -6.43 2.41 12.46
C LEU A 442 -6.77 1.14 11.66
N GLY A 443 -7.96 1.07 11.08
CA GLY A 443 -8.39 -0.07 10.25
C GLY A 443 -7.53 -0.26 8.99
N VAL A 444 -6.83 0.76 8.50
CA VAL A 444 -5.85 0.58 7.41
C VAL A 444 -4.62 -0.19 7.90
N ALA A 445 -4.13 0.12 9.10
CA ALA A 445 -2.99 -0.56 9.72
C ALA A 445 -3.33 -2.01 10.10
N PHE A 446 -4.46 -2.23 10.76
CA PHE A 446 -4.93 -3.57 11.14
C PHE A 446 -5.35 -4.40 9.92
N GLY A 447 -5.98 -3.78 8.91
CA GLY A 447 -6.27 -4.46 7.65
C GLY A 447 -5.01 -4.92 6.91
N LEU A 448 -3.90 -4.18 7.01
CA LEU A 448 -2.60 -4.65 6.51
C LEU A 448 -2.06 -5.81 7.35
N ALA A 449 -2.14 -5.74 8.68
CA ALA A 449 -1.70 -6.83 9.56
C ALA A 449 -2.42 -8.14 9.24
N LYS A 450 -3.73 -8.05 8.98
CA LYS A 450 -4.55 -9.19 8.56
C LYS A 450 -4.08 -9.78 7.23
N ARG A 451 -3.79 -8.94 6.23
CA ARG A 451 -3.26 -9.41 4.93
C ARG A 451 -1.90 -10.07 5.03
N HIS A 452 -1.09 -9.68 6.01
CA HIS A 452 0.21 -10.31 6.31
C HIS A 452 0.07 -11.57 7.18
N GLY A 453 -1.16 -11.96 7.57
CA GLY A 453 -1.41 -13.14 8.41
C GLY A 453 -0.97 -12.97 9.86
N ILE A 454 -0.67 -11.75 10.31
CA ILE A 454 -0.23 -11.46 11.68
C ILE A 454 -1.41 -11.52 12.65
N ILE A 455 -2.58 -11.06 12.19
CA ILE A 455 -3.85 -11.17 12.93
C ILE A 455 -4.89 -11.89 12.08
N THR A 456 -5.78 -12.63 12.73
CA THR A 456 -6.86 -13.36 12.04
C THR A 456 -8.02 -12.43 11.66
N THR A 457 -8.33 -11.46 12.52
CA THR A 457 -9.47 -10.56 12.40
C THR A 457 -9.05 -9.12 12.62
N ASP A 458 -9.67 -8.18 11.90
CA ASP A 458 -9.44 -6.74 12.08
C ASP A 458 -10.37 -6.22 13.20
N PRO A 459 -9.82 -5.78 14.36
CA PRO A 459 -10.63 -5.37 15.51
C PRO A 459 -11.47 -4.11 15.22
N THR A 460 -11.14 -3.33 14.19
CA THR A 460 -11.87 -2.10 13.85
C THR A 460 -13.18 -2.36 13.12
N LYS A 461 -13.35 -3.54 12.52
CA LYS A 461 -14.53 -3.89 11.70
C LYS A 461 -15.77 -4.23 12.51
N ALA A 462 -15.59 -4.60 13.78
CA ALA A 462 -16.69 -4.92 14.68
C ALA A 462 -17.43 -3.67 15.19
N LEU A 463 -16.88 -2.46 14.98
CA LEU A 463 -17.48 -1.23 15.49
C LEU A 463 -18.49 -0.63 14.51
N THR A 464 -19.72 -0.44 14.98
CA THR A 464 -20.68 0.44 14.31
C THR A 464 -20.22 1.89 14.42
N PRO A 465 -20.13 2.66 13.31
CA PRO A 465 -19.76 4.06 13.34
C PRO A 465 -20.70 4.89 14.22
N LEU A 466 -20.17 5.89 14.93
CA LEU A 466 -21.02 6.83 15.66
C LEU A 466 -21.93 7.58 14.67
N ARG A 467 -23.21 7.72 15.01
CA ARG A 467 -24.17 8.48 14.21
C ARG A 467 -23.62 9.89 14.02
N LYS A 468 -23.57 10.34 12.76
CA LYS A 468 -23.27 11.73 12.46
C LYS A 468 -24.40 12.56 13.07
N THR A 469 -24.09 13.43 14.03
CA THR A 469 -25.06 14.44 14.44
C THR A 469 -25.32 15.31 13.21
N GLN A 470 -26.53 15.21 12.64
CA GLN A 470 -27.02 16.19 11.69
C GLN A 470 -27.28 17.49 12.47
N LYS A 471 -26.22 18.24 12.76
CA LYS A 471 -26.37 19.60 13.26
C LYS A 471 -26.50 20.51 12.05
N GLY A 472 -27.63 21.20 11.97
CA GLY A 472 -27.98 22.12 10.90
C GLY A 472 -26.94 23.24 10.75
N GLY A 473 -26.82 23.75 9.53
CA GLY A 473 -25.80 24.73 9.16
C GLY A 473 -24.61 24.08 8.47
N GLY A 474 -24.78 23.65 7.22
CA GLY A 474 -23.63 23.39 6.36
C GLY A 474 -22.86 24.69 6.09
N LYS A 475 -21.67 24.60 5.49
CA LYS A 475 -20.95 25.82 5.05
C LYS A 475 -21.84 26.66 4.14
N GLU A 476 -21.96 27.96 4.34
CA GLU A 476 -22.78 28.82 3.48
C GLU A 476 -21.96 29.34 2.29
N PRO A 477 -22.58 29.64 1.14
CA PRO A 477 -21.96 30.47 0.12
C PRO A 477 -21.83 31.93 0.63
N PHE A 478 -20.84 32.66 0.12
CA PHE A 478 -20.80 34.12 0.21
C PHE A 478 -21.82 34.77 -0.72
N THR A 479 -22.39 35.90 -0.30
CA THR A 479 -23.17 36.78 -1.20
C THR A 479 -22.24 37.56 -2.13
N MET A 480 -22.80 38.16 -3.17
CA MET A 480 -22.01 38.97 -4.11
C MET A 480 -21.48 40.26 -3.47
N GLU A 481 -22.19 40.86 -2.49
CA GLU A 481 -21.61 41.99 -1.74
C GLU A 481 -20.40 41.55 -0.91
N GLU A 482 -20.49 40.39 -0.25
CA GLU A 482 -19.39 39.83 0.54
C GLU A 482 -18.17 39.50 -0.34
N VAL A 483 -18.38 38.90 -1.52
CA VAL A 483 -17.28 38.64 -2.46
C VAL A 483 -16.62 39.94 -2.89
N LYS A 484 -17.40 40.99 -3.21
CA LYS A 484 -16.86 42.32 -3.55
C LYS A 484 -16.07 42.92 -2.38
N ALA A 485 -16.57 42.83 -1.16
CA ALA A 485 -15.87 43.31 0.04
C ALA A 485 -14.54 42.56 0.26
N LEU A 486 -14.52 41.24 0.08
CA LEU A 486 -13.30 40.43 0.17
C LEU A 486 -12.27 40.80 -0.90
N VAL A 487 -12.71 41.05 -2.14
CA VAL A 487 -11.85 41.49 -3.24
C VAL A 487 -11.29 42.89 -2.97
N ALA A 488 -12.11 43.82 -2.45
CA ALA A 488 -11.68 45.16 -2.08
C ALA A 488 -10.64 45.14 -0.94
N GLU A 489 -10.89 44.37 0.12
CA GLU A 489 -9.96 44.22 1.23
C GLU A 489 -8.66 43.52 0.79
N GLY A 490 -8.75 42.52 -0.09
CA GLY A 490 -7.58 41.90 -0.71
C GLY A 490 -6.75 42.85 -1.58
N ASN A 491 -7.32 43.99 -2.00
CA ASN A 491 -6.65 45.03 -2.79
C ASN A 491 -5.92 46.06 -1.90
N ASN A 492 -6.40 46.28 -0.68
CA ASN A 492 -5.89 47.29 0.27
C ASN A 492 -4.62 46.86 1.03
N GLY A 493 -4.04 45.70 0.67
CA GLY A 493 -2.83 45.17 1.29
C GLY A 493 -2.02 44.31 0.32
N ASP A 494 -1.79 43.04 0.68
CA ASP A 494 -1.14 42.10 -0.22
C ASP A 494 -2.05 41.73 -1.39
N LYS A 495 -1.74 42.28 -2.57
CA LYS A 495 -2.46 42.08 -3.83
C LYS A 495 -2.56 40.61 -4.24
N GLU A 496 -1.72 39.72 -3.69
CA GLU A 496 -1.87 38.28 -3.93
C GLU A 496 -3.19 37.71 -3.39
N TRP A 497 -3.75 38.28 -2.30
CA TRP A 497 -5.05 37.82 -1.78
C TRP A 497 -6.19 38.14 -2.72
N LYS A 498 -6.19 39.32 -3.34
CA LYS A 498 -7.14 39.67 -4.41
C LYS A 498 -7.06 38.64 -5.54
N THR A 499 -5.85 38.33 -6.02
CA THR A 499 -5.62 37.33 -7.06
C THR A 499 -6.15 35.96 -6.64
N LEU A 500 -5.87 35.52 -5.41
CA LEU A 500 -6.32 34.23 -4.89
C LEU A 500 -7.85 34.14 -4.80
N ILE A 501 -8.51 35.19 -4.31
CA ILE A 501 -9.98 35.24 -4.17
C ILE A 501 -10.64 35.19 -5.55
N LEU A 502 -10.15 35.99 -6.51
CA LEU A 502 -10.66 36.00 -7.88
C LEU A 502 -10.45 34.63 -8.56
N CYS A 503 -9.27 34.03 -8.42
CA CYS A 503 -9.01 32.68 -8.95
C CYS A 503 -9.94 31.64 -8.31
N ALA A 504 -10.11 31.67 -6.99
CA ALA A 504 -10.96 30.70 -6.30
C ALA A 504 -12.44 30.84 -6.62
N PHE A 505 -12.92 32.08 -6.81
CA PHE A 505 -14.30 32.35 -7.18
C PHE A 505 -14.58 32.02 -8.65
N TYR A 506 -13.75 32.47 -9.61
CA TYR A 506 -14.03 32.27 -11.04
C TYR A 506 -13.58 30.91 -11.60
N LEU A 507 -12.55 30.29 -11.02
CA LEU A 507 -12.07 28.96 -11.45
C LEU A 507 -12.62 27.82 -10.60
N GLY A 508 -13.30 28.13 -9.49
CA GLY A 508 -13.87 27.13 -8.58
C GLY A 508 -12.84 26.20 -7.92
N GLY A 509 -11.54 26.51 -7.94
CA GLY A 509 -10.48 25.63 -7.47
C GLY A 509 -10.35 25.53 -5.94
N ARG A 510 -9.70 24.48 -5.44
CA ARG A 510 -9.40 24.34 -3.99
C ARG A 510 -8.28 25.28 -3.55
N LEU A 511 -8.28 25.70 -2.28
CA LEU A 511 -7.29 26.63 -1.70
C LEU A 511 -5.85 26.29 -2.07
N GLN A 512 -5.42 25.05 -1.85
CA GLN A 512 -4.04 24.63 -2.16
C GLN A 512 -3.73 24.75 -3.65
N THR A 513 -4.67 24.34 -4.51
CA THR A 513 -4.49 24.35 -5.97
C THR A 513 -4.37 25.78 -6.49
N MET A 514 -5.24 26.68 -6.02
CA MET A 514 -5.21 28.09 -6.40
C MET A 514 -3.99 28.81 -5.83
N ALA A 515 -3.62 28.54 -4.57
CA ALA A 515 -2.46 29.13 -3.94
C ALA A 515 -1.12 28.77 -4.60
N THR A 516 -1.04 27.61 -5.28
CA THR A 516 0.18 27.15 -5.97
C THR A 516 0.09 27.24 -7.48
N LEU A 517 -0.86 28.03 -8.01
CA LEU A 517 -1.02 28.23 -9.45
C LEU A 517 0.20 28.99 -10.00
N ARG A 518 0.68 28.61 -11.18
CA ARG A 518 1.82 29.23 -11.87
C ARG A 518 1.36 29.99 -13.10
N TRP A 519 2.19 30.89 -13.61
CA TRP A 519 1.92 31.60 -14.86
C TRP A 519 1.77 30.65 -16.05
N SER A 520 2.49 29.53 -16.08
CA SER A 520 2.39 28.47 -17.09
C SER A 520 1.04 27.74 -17.10
N ASN A 521 0.24 27.89 -16.04
CA ASN A 521 -1.13 27.38 -16.01
C ASN A 521 -2.12 28.33 -16.71
N ILE A 522 -1.73 29.56 -17.03
CA ILE A 522 -2.60 30.57 -17.63
C ILE A 522 -2.17 30.80 -19.08
N ASP A 523 -3.10 30.58 -20.01
CA ASP A 523 -2.95 30.96 -21.42
C ASP A 523 -3.84 32.18 -21.68
N LEU A 524 -3.24 33.37 -21.65
CA LEU A 524 -3.94 34.63 -21.89
C LEU A 524 -4.39 34.79 -23.36
N ALA A 525 -3.69 34.15 -24.32
CA ALA A 525 -4.07 34.21 -25.73
C ALA A 525 -5.34 33.39 -25.99
N LYS A 526 -5.44 32.20 -25.40
CA LYS A 526 -6.63 31.35 -25.47
C LYS A 526 -7.68 31.68 -24.42
N LYS A 527 -7.36 32.58 -23.49
CA LYS A 527 -8.19 32.95 -22.32
C LYS A 527 -8.59 31.72 -21.50
N THR A 528 -7.62 30.85 -21.17
CA THR A 528 -7.88 29.63 -20.38
C THR A 528 -6.90 29.46 -19.22
N ALA A 529 -7.37 28.82 -18.16
CA ALA A 529 -6.55 28.34 -17.05
C ALA A 529 -6.57 26.81 -17.00
N SER A 530 -5.40 26.18 -17.06
CA SER A 530 -5.23 24.73 -17.05
C SER A 530 -4.48 24.27 -15.80
N PHE A 531 -5.14 23.47 -14.96
CA PHE A 531 -4.56 22.97 -13.71
C PHE A 531 -5.09 21.57 -13.35
N ARG A 532 -4.36 20.87 -12.49
CA ARG A 532 -4.71 19.53 -12.02
C ARG A 532 -5.12 19.55 -10.55
N GLU A 533 -6.32 19.11 -10.25
CA GLU A 533 -6.80 19.04 -8.87
C GLU A 533 -6.12 17.89 -8.12
N ARG A 534 -5.38 18.21 -7.04
CA ARG A 534 -4.54 17.22 -6.34
C ARG A 534 -5.32 16.07 -5.72
N LYS A 535 -6.54 16.31 -5.21
CA LYS A 535 -7.31 15.30 -4.48
C LYS A 535 -8.04 14.33 -5.42
N THR A 536 -8.54 14.83 -6.55
CA THR A 536 -9.31 14.06 -7.52
C THR A 536 -8.45 13.57 -8.69
N GLY A 537 -7.27 14.17 -8.90
CA GLY A 537 -6.36 13.83 -10.01
C GLY A 537 -6.83 14.34 -11.37
N LEU A 538 -7.98 15.01 -11.44
CA LEU A 538 -8.60 15.50 -12.67
C LEU A 538 -7.82 16.71 -13.22
N ALA A 539 -7.43 16.64 -14.47
CA ALA A 539 -6.91 17.78 -15.23
C ALA A 539 -8.10 18.59 -15.75
N MET A 540 -8.10 19.90 -15.49
CA MET A 540 -9.18 20.79 -15.86
C MET A 540 -8.62 21.98 -16.63
N THR A 541 -9.34 22.38 -17.67
CA THR A 541 -9.10 23.62 -18.42
C THR A 541 -10.37 24.44 -18.35
N ILE A 542 -10.28 25.62 -17.76
CA ILE A 542 -11.41 26.50 -17.46
C ILE A 542 -11.23 27.83 -18.21
N PRO A 543 -12.23 28.29 -18.97
CA PRO A 543 -12.19 29.63 -19.59
C PRO A 543 -12.09 30.74 -18.54
N LEU A 544 -11.29 31.78 -18.83
CA LEU A 544 -11.14 32.93 -17.95
C LEU A 544 -12.37 33.85 -18.05
N HIS A 545 -12.92 34.22 -16.90
CA HIS A 545 -13.92 35.28 -16.83
C HIS A 545 -13.27 36.64 -17.14
N PRO A 546 -13.93 37.58 -17.85
CA PRO A 546 -13.35 38.88 -18.23
C PRO A 546 -12.75 39.65 -17.05
N THR A 547 -13.42 39.67 -15.89
CA THR A 547 -12.89 40.31 -14.67
C THR A 547 -11.58 39.70 -14.19
N LEU A 548 -11.44 38.37 -14.27
CA LEU A 548 -10.20 37.68 -13.89
C LEU A 548 -9.11 37.94 -14.93
N GLU A 549 -9.46 37.90 -16.22
CA GLU A 549 -8.54 38.22 -17.32
C GLU A 549 -7.95 39.63 -17.16
N SER A 550 -8.79 40.66 -16.98
CA SER A 550 -8.35 42.04 -16.78
C SER A 550 -7.46 42.20 -15.55
N HIS A 551 -7.77 41.49 -14.45
CA HIS A 551 -6.93 41.50 -13.26
C HIS A 551 -5.57 40.84 -13.53
N LEU A 552 -5.53 39.69 -14.22
CA LEU A 552 -4.29 39.00 -14.56
C LEU A 552 -3.41 39.83 -15.50
N LEU A 553 -4.00 40.52 -16.48
CA LEU A 553 -3.29 41.44 -17.37
C LEU A 553 -2.69 42.66 -16.65
N SER A 554 -3.27 43.06 -15.51
CA SER A 554 -2.74 44.15 -14.68
C SER A 554 -1.50 43.74 -13.87
N LEU A 555 -1.20 42.44 -13.76
CA LEU A 555 -0.06 41.92 -13.02
C LEU A 555 1.14 41.74 -13.94
N THR A 556 2.32 42.13 -13.47
CA THR A 556 3.58 41.87 -14.19
C THR A 556 3.99 40.41 -13.98
N ALA A 557 4.07 39.63 -15.06
CA ALA A 557 4.59 38.26 -15.01
C ALA A 557 6.14 38.29 -15.08
N PRO A 558 6.86 37.83 -14.04
CA PRO A 558 8.32 37.81 -14.06
C PRO A 558 8.86 36.69 -14.96
N ASP A 559 8.25 35.50 -14.92
CA ASP A 559 8.62 34.31 -15.71
C ASP A 559 7.43 33.35 -15.86
N ALA A 560 7.42 32.54 -16.91
CA ALA A 560 6.35 31.57 -17.16
C ALA A 560 6.22 30.48 -16.08
N ASP A 561 7.32 30.00 -15.50
CA ASP A 561 7.24 29.00 -14.42
C ASP A 561 7.02 29.64 -13.03
N ALA A 562 7.06 30.96 -12.89
CA ALA A 562 6.90 31.59 -11.59
C ALA A 562 5.49 31.34 -10.99
N PRO A 563 5.38 31.18 -9.66
CA PRO A 563 4.08 31.17 -9.00
C PRO A 563 3.33 32.48 -9.24
N LEU A 564 2.03 32.40 -9.48
CA LEU A 564 1.16 33.57 -9.64
C LEU A 564 1.05 34.37 -8.34
N MET A 565 1.20 33.69 -7.19
CA MET A 565 1.17 34.26 -5.84
C MET A 565 2.34 33.71 -5.01
N PRO A 566 3.59 34.20 -5.20
CA PRO A 566 4.78 33.65 -4.55
C PRO A 566 4.70 33.60 -3.03
N ARG A 567 4.21 34.67 -2.38
CA ARG A 567 4.14 34.76 -0.92
C ARG A 567 3.13 33.77 -0.37
N ILE A 568 1.92 33.73 -0.93
CA ILE A 568 0.86 32.80 -0.53
C ILE A 568 1.25 31.36 -0.84
N ALA A 569 1.92 31.09 -1.96
CA ALA A 569 2.39 29.74 -2.31
C ALA A 569 3.32 29.18 -1.22
N ALA A 570 4.23 30.02 -0.70
CA ALA A 570 5.20 29.67 0.34
C ALA A 570 4.58 29.51 1.75
N MET A 571 3.37 30.03 2.00
CA MET A 571 2.73 29.90 3.30
C MET A 571 2.37 28.46 3.66
N PRO A 572 2.41 28.05 4.94
CA PRO A 572 1.90 26.76 5.37
C PRO A 572 0.38 26.66 5.13
N SER A 573 -0.14 25.45 4.93
CA SER A 573 -1.58 25.23 4.70
C SER A 573 -2.45 25.50 5.93
N SER A 574 -1.89 25.26 7.13
CA SER A 574 -2.57 25.31 8.43
C SER A 574 -1.66 25.90 9.51
N GLY A 575 -2.24 26.30 10.64
CA GLY A 575 -1.53 26.93 11.76
C GLY A 575 -1.76 28.46 11.82
N ARG A 576 -1.20 29.14 12.83
CA ARG A 576 -1.40 30.58 13.08
C ARG A 576 -0.94 31.47 11.92
N SER A 577 0.06 31.04 11.17
CA SER A 577 0.57 31.70 9.95
C SER A 577 0.06 31.04 8.66
N GLY A 578 -0.82 30.05 8.77
CA GLY A 578 -1.31 29.31 7.61
C GLY A 578 -2.35 30.08 6.79
N ARG A 579 -2.47 29.73 5.51
CA ARG A 579 -3.40 30.39 4.56
C ARG A 579 -4.83 30.46 5.08
N SER A 580 -5.31 29.40 5.74
CA SER A 580 -6.68 29.34 6.26
C SER A 580 -6.95 30.37 7.36
N GLU A 581 -5.97 30.58 8.26
CA GLU A 581 -6.09 31.54 9.37
C GLU A 581 -5.94 32.98 8.87
N GLN A 582 -5.04 33.22 7.92
CA GLN A 582 -4.89 34.53 7.28
C GLN A 582 -6.16 34.94 6.51
N PHE A 583 -6.81 33.99 5.83
CA PHE A 583 -8.10 34.25 5.18
C PHE A 583 -9.20 34.58 6.20
N LYS A 584 -9.23 33.90 7.35
CA LYS A 584 -10.16 34.23 8.45
C LYS A 584 -9.99 35.67 8.93
N LYS A 585 -8.75 36.13 9.11
CA LYS A 585 -8.45 37.53 9.46
C LYS A 585 -8.87 38.51 8.36
N LEU A 586 -8.71 38.12 7.09
CA LEU A 586 -9.16 38.93 5.95
C LEU A 586 -10.68 39.08 5.94
N MET A 587 -11.44 37.99 6.16
CA MET A 587 -12.90 38.07 6.27
C MET A 587 -13.34 39.03 7.39
N ALA A 588 -12.68 38.98 8.55
CA ALA A 588 -12.99 39.87 9.67
C ALA A 588 -12.74 41.35 9.32
N ARG A 589 -11.65 41.67 8.62
CA ARG A 589 -11.38 43.05 8.15
C ARG A 589 -12.34 43.51 7.06
N ALA A 590 -12.77 42.59 6.19
CA ALA A 590 -13.75 42.87 5.14
C ALA A 590 -15.20 43.01 5.67
N GLY A 591 -15.42 42.90 6.99
CA GLY A 591 -16.76 42.97 7.59
C GLY A 591 -17.65 41.76 7.30
N VAL A 592 -17.07 40.63 6.85
CA VAL A 592 -17.82 39.42 6.51
C VAL A 592 -17.99 38.56 7.76
N THR A 593 -19.21 38.55 8.30
CA THR A 593 -19.55 37.75 9.49
C THR A 593 -19.72 36.28 9.11
N ALA A 594 -18.94 35.41 9.74
CA ALA A 594 -19.10 33.97 9.65
C ALA A 594 -19.75 33.46 10.95
N ALA A 595 -20.99 32.97 10.86
CA ALA A 595 -21.68 32.42 12.02
C ALA A 595 -20.90 31.23 12.58
N LYS A 596 -20.74 31.19 13.90
CA LYS A 596 -20.08 30.07 14.56
C LYS A 596 -21.07 28.91 14.63
N LEU A 597 -20.82 27.86 13.86
CA LEU A 597 -21.67 26.67 13.77
C LEU A 597 -21.41 25.70 14.92
N GLN A 598 -20.18 25.64 15.40
CA GLN A 598 -19.79 24.77 16.48
C GLN A 598 -18.63 25.34 17.28
N ASP A 599 -18.77 25.31 18.61
CA ASP A 599 -17.64 25.54 19.51
C ASP A 599 -16.70 24.34 19.51
N GLY A 600 -15.41 24.64 19.30
CA GLY A 600 -14.35 23.70 19.63
C GLY A 600 -14.36 23.46 21.13
N LYS A 601 -14.54 22.20 21.54
CA LYS A 601 -14.28 21.76 22.91
C LYS A 601 -12.97 20.99 22.93
N GLY A 602 -12.12 21.21 23.92
CA GLY A 602 -10.84 20.52 24.08
C GLY A 602 -9.97 20.59 22.81
N ALA A 603 -9.72 19.44 22.19
CA ALA A 603 -8.95 19.29 20.95
C ALA A 603 -9.76 19.51 19.65
N GLY A 604 -11.05 19.83 19.75
CA GLY A 604 -11.88 20.28 18.64
C GLY A 604 -11.58 21.73 18.25
N HIS A 605 -11.80 22.08 16.98
CA HIS A 605 -11.68 23.45 16.50
C HIS A 605 -13.06 24.04 16.25
N ASP A 606 -13.14 25.37 16.36
CA ASP A 606 -14.33 26.12 15.99
C ASP A 606 -14.69 25.90 14.51
N VAL A 607 -15.95 25.62 14.25
CA VAL A 607 -16.49 25.48 12.90
C VAL A 607 -17.30 26.72 12.59
N TYR A 608 -17.00 27.37 11.46
CA TYR A 608 -17.68 28.57 11.00
C TYR A 608 -18.49 28.28 9.73
N SER A 609 -19.57 29.02 9.52
CA SER A 609 -20.44 28.90 8.34
C SER A 609 -19.70 29.27 7.06
N LYS A 610 -18.83 30.29 7.13
CA LYS A 610 -18.03 30.77 6.00
C LYS A 610 -16.54 30.49 6.19
N SER A 611 -15.90 30.08 5.11
CA SER A 611 -14.45 29.79 5.04
C SER A 611 -13.97 29.95 3.60
N PHE A 612 -12.68 29.76 3.32
CA PHE A 612 -12.20 29.82 1.92
C PHE A 612 -12.96 28.87 0.98
N HIS A 613 -13.38 27.69 1.48
CA HIS A 613 -14.17 26.75 0.69
C HIS A 613 -15.55 27.29 0.31
N SER A 614 -16.06 28.30 1.02
CA SER A 614 -17.31 28.97 0.70
C SER A 614 -17.24 29.77 -0.61
N LEU A 615 -16.05 30.23 -1.06
CA LEU A 615 -15.89 30.87 -2.38
C LEU A 615 -16.24 29.90 -3.51
N ARG A 616 -15.77 28.66 -3.38
CA ARG A 616 -16.11 27.58 -4.31
C ARG A 616 -17.59 27.20 -4.24
N ARG A 617 -18.21 27.29 -3.05
CA ARG A 617 -19.68 27.12 -2.94
C ARG A 617 -20.41 28.24 -3.68
N SER A 618 -20.01 29.50 -3.48
CA SER A 618 -20.58 30.63 -4.22
C SER A 618 -20.44 30.44 -5.73
N PHE A 619 -19.28 30.02 -6.23
CA PHE A 619 -19.10 29.71 -7.65
C PHE A 619 -20.13 28.72 -8.21
N VAL A 620 -20.39 27.63 -7.48
CA VAL A 620 -21.36 26.61 -7.89
C VAL A 620 -22.79 27.14 -7.75
N THR A 621 -23.09 27.87 -6.68
CA THR A 621 -24.41 28.46 -6.41
C THR A 621 -24.76 29.52 -7.45
N GLU A 622 -23.84 30.43 -7.80
CA GLU A 622 -24.06 31.46 -8.82
C GLU A 622 -24.30 30.85 -10.19
N GLN A 623 -23.54 29.82 -10.58
CA GLN A 623 -23.84 29.09 -11.81
C GLN A 623 -25.19 28.38 -11.78
N ALA A 624 -25.59 27.86 -10.62
CA ALA A 624 -26.90 27.24 -10.46
C ALA A 624 -28.05 28.25 -10.59
N ASN A 625 -27.89 29.44 -10.01
CA ASN A 625 -28.84 30.54 -10.13
C ASN A 625 -28.87 31.11 -11.57
N ALA A 626 -27.74 31.07 -12.29
CA ALA A 626 -27.66 31.41 -13.71
C ALA A 626 -28.26 30.34 -14.64
N GLY A 627 -28.79 29.23 -14.10
CA GLY A 627 -29.41 28.16 -14.88
C GLY A 627 -28.42 27.24 -15.62
N VAL A 628 -27.13 27.27 -15.27
CA VAL A 628 -26.11 26.40 -15.88
C VAL A 628 -26.38 24.95 -15.49
N ASP A 629 -26.36 24.06 -16.48
CA ASP A 629 -26.60 22.63 -16.29
C ASP A 629 -25.66 21.99 -15.25
N ILE A 630 -26.19 21.02 -14.51
CA ILE A 630 -25.48 20.39 -13.40
C ILE A 630 -24.18 19.70 -13.84
N ASP A 631 -24.13 19.11 -15.03
CA ASP A 631 -22.95 18.41 -15.52
C ASP A 631 -21.84 19.39 -15.94
N ILE A 632 -22.23 20.53 -16.50
CA ILE A 632 -21.30 21.64 -16.77
C ILE A 632 -20.72 22.17 -15.44
N ARG A 633 -21.57 22.39 -14.43
CA ARG A 633 -21.11 22.82 -13.09
C ARG A 633 -20.17 21.80 -12.44
N LYS A 634 -20.48 20.51 -12.54
CA LYS A 634 -19.62 19.42 -12.04
C LYS A 634 -18.24 19.45 -12.69
N LYS A 635 -18.20 19.59 -14.01
CA LYS A 635 -16.96 19.65 -14.80
C LYS A 635 -16.12 20.87 -14.44
N LEU A 636 -16.74 22.04 -14.29
CA LEU A 636 -16.06 23.28 -13.92
C LEU A 636 -15.58 23.29 -12.47
N ALA A 637 -16.35 22.70 -11.54
CA ALA A 637 -15.90 22.55 -10.16
C ALA A 637 -14.84 21.44 -10.01
N GLY A 638 -14.87 20.39 -10.84
CA GLY A 638 -14.02 19.21 -10.65
C GLY A 638 -14.49 18.32 -9.50
N HIS A 639 -15.80 18.12 -9.39
CA HIS A 639 -16.39 17.12 -8.51
C HIS A 639 -16.25 15.72 -9.14
N ALA A 640 -15.82 14.74 -8.35
CA ALA A 640 -15.64 13.35 -8.80
C ALA A 640 -16.86 12.45 -8.52
N SER A 641 -17.85 12.93 -7.76
CA SER A 641 -19.10 12.21 -7.47
C SER A 641 -20.31 13.15 -7.54
N ASP A 642 -21.46 12.57 -7.92
CA ASP A 642 -22.72 13.29 -8.12
C ASP A 642 -23.33 13.79 -6.80
N GLU A 643 -23.18 13.02 -5.73
CA GLU A 643 -23.61 13.31 -4.35
C GLU A 643 -23.04 14.63 -3.83
N MET A 644 -21.81 14.98 -4.23
CA MET A 644 -21.19 16.24 -3.84
C MET A 644 -21.89 17.44 -4.49
N SER A 645 -22.59 17.25 -5.61
CA SER A 645 -23.26 18.31 -6.38
C SER A 645 -24.75 18.41 -6.08
N GLU A 646 -25.38 17.33 -5.60
CA GLU A 646 -26.77 17.29 -5.14
C GLU A 646 -27.00 18.12 -3.87
N HIS A 647 -26.01 18.22 -2.98
CA HIS A 647 -26.07 19.09 -1.80
C HIS A 647 -26.03 20.61 -2.11
N TYR A 648 -25.99 21.01 -3.38
CA TYR A 648 -25.85 22.42 -3.80
C TYR A 648 -27.07 23.02 -4.51
N THR A 649 -28.25 22.41 -4.39
CA THR A 649 -29.50 22.92 -4.98
C THR A 649 -30.39 23.66 -3.96
N SER A 650 -29.85 24.63 -3.22
CA SER A 650 -30.71 25.73 -2.74
C SER A 650 -30.84 26.72 -3.89
N ARG A 651 -31.71 26.42 -4.86
CA ARG A 651 -32.03 27.34 -5.95
C ARG A 651 -32.74 28.55 -5.36
N ASP A 652 -32.37 29.75 -5.81
CA ASP A 652 -33.17 30.93 -5.49
C ASP A 652 -34.62 30.77 -5.98
N ILE A 653 -35.58 31.30 -5.22
CA ILE A 653 -37.01 31.20 -5.51
C ILE A 653 -37.30 31.76 -6.91
N ALA A 654 -36.60 32.82 -7.34
CA ALA A 654 -36.77 33.37 -8.67
C ALA A 654 -36.39 32.38 -9.80
N THR A 655 -35.40 31.52 -9.58
CA THR A 655 -35.00 30.49 -10.55
C THR A 655 -36.01 29.34 -10.57
N LEU A 656 -36.53 28.95 -9.40
CA LEU A 656 -37.62 27.97 -9.30
C LEU A 656 -38.90 28.51 -9.97
N ARG A 657 -39.18 29.81 -9.79
CA ARG A 657 -40.31 30.52 -10.43
C ARG A 657 -40.23 30.43 -11.94
N LYS A 658 -39.08 30.77 -12.55
CA LYS A 658 -38.87 30.64 -14.00
C LYS A 658 -39.10 29.23 -14.53
N GLY A 659 -38.73 28.19 -13.77
CA GLY A 659 -38.99 26.81 -14.16
C GLY A 659 -40.47 26.44 -14.12
N ILE A 660 -41.23 27.01 -13.18
CA ILE A 660 -42.69 26.85 -13.11
C ILE A 660 -43.35 27.65 -14.23
N ASP A 661 -42.93 28.89 -14.45
CA ASP A 661 -43.47 29.79 -15.48
C ASP A 661 -43.16 29.30 -16.92
N SER A 662 -42.19 28.40 -17.08
CA SER A 662 -41.91 27.73 -18.37
C SER A 662 -42.85 26.57 -18.70
N LEU A 663 -43.74 26.19 -17.78
CA LEU A 663 -44.77 25.21 -18.05
C LEU A 663 -45.84 25.84 -18.97
N PRO A 664 -46.38 25.09 -19.95
CA PRO A 664 -47.44 25.61 -20.80
C PRO A 664 -48.68 25.93 -19.96
N ASN A 665 -49.37 27.02 -20.32
CA ASN A 665 -50.69 27.30 -19.76
C ASN A 665 -51.65 26.20 -20.22
N LEU A 666 -52.42 25.65 -19.26
CA LEU A 666 -53.45 24.64 -19.52
C LEU A 666 -54.68 25.25 -20.20
#